data_AF-A0A2G9ZSV2-F1
#
_entry.id   AF-A0A2G9ZSV2-F1
#
_cell.length_a   1.000
_cell.length_b   1.000
_cell.length_c   1.000
_cell.angle_alpha   90.00
_cell.angle_beta   90.00
_cell.angle_gamma   90.00
#
_symmetry.space_group_name_H-M   'P 1'
#
loop_
_entity.id
_entity.type
_entity.pdbx_description
1 polymer ?
#
loop_
_entity_poly.entity_id
_entity_poly.type
_entity_poly.pdbx_seq_one_letter_code
_entity_poly.pdbx_strand_id
1 'polypeptide(L)'
;MHKKHDEVRNPKETETSQRRLPLMKMTFFFIMSIPFILAAWNHQAIASPEFSGQSQLACSACHIHPDGGGALTLRGERFKADGYTLLPDEGSPLWVKRLARAVLGFLHILFGFIWFGSIIYVHLVIKPRSLVAGMPKSEKFLGRLCIGVVGLTGIGLTLLKVQEVRELWSTTFGIIWIVKVSTYFLMVVVAAVATTTIDRKLREAAGRRGALKPDGKEGRPAHVIYTGHLYDVTGSKFWKNGVHMVRHFAGTDLTDALEKAPHGTEVLERVKDLGAAPPADEKDEGKGILNLFVFLAYFILICVLVVLMCVVWWRWGPPLVDPFPKWTREKANVCLKCHNLETPAVLADWSESAHAKNGVSCMHCHLASRSDPDISNFHRKHGKEWVSPVVTPKDCARCHPDRNQEFQRSKHAKTVAIVLSTDPFIRENRLSDVEIVTGCEGCHGVGIADGSARLEQRRGLPRGIGRMNPDRSFGNCGACHGPHGFAVSRARRAEACGKCHVGAEHPQMEIYRESKHGTLYQAFGDAWRWESAASTWTAGVDYRSPTCAACHISGAGNTPPSHDVGHRLSWELQASPTGRPEGIDWKEARGRMETVCLQCHSLLWTRNHFDQLDRAVHEYNEVYEGPVRRYMERLYRENLLDKTRLTDEQPEIAWIEMGHREERAAKMGAAMMAPDYRWWHGLYELKKRFITLTEAH
;
A
#
# COMPACT_ATOMS: atom_id res chain seq x y z
N MET A 1 44.52 -52.28 -17.05
CA MET A 1 44.72 -53.22 -18.18
C MET A 1 44.09 -54.54 -17.76
N HIS A 2 43.34 -55.23 -18.62
CA HIS A 2 42.39 -56.32 -18.26
C HIS A 2 41.20 -55.82 -17.39
N LYS A 3 39.91 -56.07 -17.70
CA LYS A 3 39.12 -57.31 -17.99
C LYS A 3 38.70 -58.05 -16.69
N LYS A 4 37.45 -58.53 -16.52
CA LYS A 4 36.16 -58.34 -17.23
C LYS A 4 35.03 -58.99 -16.35
N HIS A 5 33.76 -58.58 -16.53
CA HIS A 5 32.50 -59.36 -16.69
C HIS A 5 32.29 -60.77 -16.04
N ASP A 6 31.07 -61.26 -15.72
CA ASP A 6 29.71 -60.71 -15.99
C ASP A 6 28.57 -61.24 -15.07
N GLU A 7 27.38 -60.69 -15.34
CA GLU A 7 25.97 -61.04 -15.00
C GLU A 7 25.59 -62.49 -14.61
N VAL A 8 24.43 -62.63 -13.93
CA VAL A 8 23.17 -63.22 -14.49
C VAL A 8 21.94 -62.54 -13.84
N ARG A 9 20.79 -62.48 -14.54
CA ARG A 9 19.52 -61.85 -14.11
C ARG A 9 18.46 -62.84 -13.59
N ASN A 10 17.66 -62.35 -12.63
CA ASN A 10 16.16 -62.35 -12.53
C ASN A 10 15.36 -63.05 -13.67
N PRO A 11 14.12 -63.61 -13.47
CA PRO A 11 13.00 -62.85 -12.85
C PRO A 11 11.79 -63.62 -12.23
N LYS A 12 10.74 -62.84 -11.84
CA LYS A 12 9.30 -63.16 -11.62
C LYS A 12 8.89 -63.79 -10.27
N GLU A 13 7.87 -63.27 -9.55
CA GLU A 13 6.40 -63.10 -9.82
C GLU A 13 5.65 -64.44 -9.89
N THR A 14 4.52 -64.69 -9.21
CA THR A 14 3.72 -63.95 -8.19
C THR A 14 3.64 -64.79 -6.88
N GLU A 15 2.77 -64.67 -5.85
CA GLU A 15 1.56 -63.86 -5.53
C GLU A 15 1.29 -63.86 -4.01
N THR A 16 0.22 -63.20 -3.53
CA THR A 16 -0.28 -63.32 -2.13
C THR A 16 -1.81 -63.48 -2.05
N SER A 17 -2.28 -64.49 -1.32
CA SER A 17 -3.72 -64.84 -1.25
C SER A 17 -4.48 -64.09 -0.15
N GLN A 18 -5.80 -63.91 -0.37
CA GLN A 18 -6.68 -63.14 0.52
C GLN A 18 -7.13 -63.95 1.75
N ARG A 19 -7.26 -63.29 2.89
CA ARG A 19 -8.30 -63.62 3.90
C ARG A 19 -9.13 -62.37 4.19
N ARG A 20 -10.47 -62.53 4.22
CA ARG A 20 -11.45 -61.47 4.53
C ARG A 20 -12.27 -61.88 5.75
N LEU A 21 -12.60 -60.93 6.62
CA LEU A 21 -13.72 -60.95 7.59
C LEU A 21 -13.76 -59.58 8.32
N PRO A 22 -14.92 -59.11 8.83
CA PRO A 22 -15.96 -58.51 8.00
C PRO A 22 -16.08 -56.98 8.17
N LEU A 23 -16.79 -56.35 7.23
CA LEU A 23 -16.93 -54.90 7.13
C LEU A 23 -18.29 -54.40 7.68
N MET A 24 -18.31 -53.67 8.81
CA MET A 24 -19.38 -52.68 9.07
C MET A 24 -19.04 -51.71 10.23
N LYS A 25 -19.55 -50.47 10.13
CA LYS A 25 -19.52 -49.38 11.13
C LYS A 25 -18.13 -48.80 11.51
N MET A 26 -17.54 -47.99 10.62
CA MET A 26 -16.88 -46.71 11.02
C MET A 26 -16.60 -45.72 9.86
N THR A 27 -17.12 -45.97 8.66
CA THR A 27 -16.82 -45.21 7.44
C THR A 27 -17.53 -43.85 7.35
N PHE A 28 -17.18 -42.89 8.22
CA PHE A 28 -17.57 -41.48 8.05
C PHE A 28 -16.54 -40.43 8.49
N PHE A 29 -15.33 -40.82 8.91
CA PHE A 29 -14.33 -39.87 9.46
C PHE A 29 -12.90 -39.97 8.91
N PHE A 30 -12.64 -40.76 7.86
CA PHE A 30 -11.28 -41.04 7.38
C PHE A 30 -11.01 -40.80 5.88
N ILE A 31 -11.86 -40.01 5.20
CA ILE A 31 -11.65 -39.61 3.79
C ILE A 31 -11.27 -38.11 3.66
N MET A 32 -11.21 -37.36 4.77
CA MET A 32 -10.90 -35.91 4.77
C MET A 32 -9.48 -35.53 5.23
N SER A 33 -8.62 -36.51 5.55
CA SER A 33 -7.24 -36.28 6.02
C SER A 33 -6.16 -36.38 4.94
N ILE A 34 -6.44 -37.04 3.80
CA ILE A 34 -5.45 -37.26 2.73
C ILE A 34 -5.01 -35.96 2.00
N PRO A 35 -5.85 -34.92 1.80
CA PRO A 35 -5.38 -33.65 1.23
C PRO A 35 -4.33 -32.93 2.08
N PHE A 36 -4.31 -33.19 3.40
CA PHE A 36 -3.55 -32.39 4.36
C PHE A 36 -2.05 -32.70 4.41
N ILE A 37 -1.62 -33.89 3.98
CA ILE A 37 -0.21 -34.31 4.06
C ILE A 37 0.60 -33.80 2.84
N LEU A 38 -0.03 -33.63 1.68
CA LEU A 38 0.62 -33.03 0.50
C LEU A 38 0.61 -31.49 0.52
N ALA A 39 -0.21 -30.87 1.37
CA ALA A 39 -0.21 -29.41 1.57
C ALA A 39 1.06 -28.89 2.28
N ALA A 40 1.81 -29.76 2.97
CA ALA A 40 3.06 -29.41 3.66
C ALA A 40 4.21 -28.98 2.73
N TRP A 41 4.08 -29.21 1.41
CA TRP A 41 5.06 -28.82 0.39
C TRP A 41 4.65 -27.64 -0.49
N ASN A 42 3.80 -26.73 0.02
CA ASN A 42 3.78 -25.36 -0.52
C ASN A 42 3.39 -24.31 0.54
N HIS A 43 4.32 -23.98 1.45
CA HIS A 43 4.15 -22.91 2.44
C HIS A 43 4.26 -21.50 1.84
N GLN A 44 3.37 -21.17 0.90
CA GLN A 44 2.91 -19.79 0.77
C GLN A 44 2.13 -19.43 2.05
N ALA A 45 2.47 -18.30 2.66
CA ALA A 45 1.82 -17.87 3.90
C ALA A 45 0.38 -17.39 3.61
N ILE A 46 -0.61 -18.22 3.91
CA ILE A 46 -2.03 -17.82 3.86
C ILE A 46 -2.35 -17.00 5.11
N ALA A 47 -2.01 -15.71 5.11
CA ALA A 47 -2.44 -14.80 6.15
C ALA A 47 -3.95 -14.52 5.99
N SER A 48 -4.76 -15.06 6.89
CA SER A 48 -6.21 -14.87 6.86
C SER A 48 -6.61 -13.45 7.30
N PRO A 49 -7.80 -12.95 6.92
CA PRO A 49 -8.26 -11.61 7.31
C PRO A 49 -8.31 -11.38 8.82
N GLU A 50 -8.56 -12.42 9.61
CA GLU A 50 -8.60 -12.39 11.08
C GLU A 50 -7.26 -11.93 11.67
N PHE A 51 -6.14 -12.38 11.09
CA PHE A 51 -4.80 -12.00 11.55
C PHE A 51 -4.47 -10.54 11.23
N SER A 52 -4.92 -10.05 10.07
CA SER A 52 -4.86 -8.61 9.72
C SER A 52 -5.72 -7.76 10.67
N GLY A 53 -6.85 -8.30 11.13
CA GLY A 53 -7.70 -7.68 12.16
C GLY A 53 -7.05 -7.59 13.54
N GLN A 54 -6.38 -8.66 13.99
CA GLN A 54 -5.67 -8.68 15.28
C GLN A 54 -4.43 -7.77 15.30
N SER A 55 -3.67 -7.71 14.20
CA SER A 55 -2.43 -6.94 14.10
C SER A 55 -2.61 -5.43 13.80
N GLN A 56 -3.83 -4.97 13.52
CA GLN A 56 -4.14 -3.58 13.11
C GLN A 56 -3.36 -3.08 11.87
N LEU A 57 -2.76 -4.00 11.11
CA LEU A 57 -2.02 -3.73 9.90
C LEU A 57 -2.84 -4.16 8.68
N ALA A 58 -2.93 -3.29 7.68
CA ALA A 58 -3.51 -3.63 6.38
C ALA A 58 -2.72 -4.78 5.74
N CYS A 59 -3.35 -5.59 4.89
CA CYS A 59 -2.68 -6.74 4.30
C CYS A 59 -1.45 -6.35 3.47
N SER A 60 -1.45 -5.16 2.85
CA SER A 60 -0.29 -4.54 2.18
C SER A 60 0.93 -4.28 3.08
N ALA A 61 0.81 -4.38 4.41
CA ALA A 61 1.94 -4.29 5.32
C ALA A 61 2.77 -5.57 5.36
N CYS A 62 2.15 -6.74 5.09
CA CYS A 62 2.81 -8.05 5.11
C CYS A 62 2.84 -8.73 3.74
N HIS A 63 1.89 -8.46 2.84
CA HIS A 63 1.85 -8.96 1.46
C HIS A 63 2.04 -7.82 0.46
N ILE A 64 2.60 -8.12 -0.72
CA ILE A 64 2.79 -7.14 -1.79
C ILE A 64 1.43 -6.71 -2.37
N HIS A 65 0.44 -7.60 -2.40
CA HIS A 65 -0.92 -7.26 -2.79
C HIS A 65 -1.69 -6.64 -1.60
N PRO A 66 -2.40 -5.50 -1.79
CA PRO A 66 -3.34 -4.96 -0.81
C PRO A 66 -4.41 -5.95 -0.35
N ASP A 67 -4.63 -6.97 -1.20
CA ASP A 67 -5.70 -7.95 -1.12
C ASP A 67 -5.33 -9.24 -0.39
N GLY A 68 -4.10 -9.32 0.14
CA GLY A 68 -3.63 -10.40 0.99
C GLY A 68 -3.40 -11.73 0.26
N GLY A 69 -2.48 -12.53 0.78
CA GLY A 69 -1.91 -13.64 0.00
C GLY A 69 -0.98 -13.14 -1.11
N GLY A 70 -0.40 -14.08 -1.86
CA GLY A 70 0.75 -13.79 -2.71
C GLY A 70 2.02 -13.47 -1.91
N ALA A 71 3.06 -13.02 -2.62
CA ALA A 71 4.39 -12.79 -2.03
C ALA A 71 4.38 -11.77 -0.88
N LEU A 72 5.24 -11.99 0.11
CA LEU A 72 5.35 -11.15 1.30
C LEU A 72 6.17 -9.87 1.02
N THR A 73 5.87 -8.79 1.73
CA THR A 73 6.75 -7.62 1.82
C THR A 73 7.98 -7.96 2.68
N LEU A 74 9.01 -7.12 2.66
CA LEU A 74 10.16 -7.26 3.56
C LEU A 74 9.77 -7.25 5.05
N ARG A 75 8.66 -6.55 5.40
CA ARG A 75 8.07 -6.53 6.73
C ARG A 75 7.31 -7.83 7.05
N GLY A 76 6.64 -8.42 6.06
CA GLY A 76 6.00 -9.74 6.17
C GLY A 76 6.99 -10.89 6.32
N GLU A 77 8.09 -10.89 5.57
CA GLU A 77 9.16 -11.89 5.72
C GLU A 77 9.88 -11.76 7.08
N ARG A 78 10.14 -10.54 7.57
CA ARG A 78 10.65 -10.35 8.94
C ARG A 78 9.66 -10.82 10.00
N PHE A 79 8.40 -10.40 9.92
CA PHE A 79 7.36 -10.84 10.84
C PHE A 79 7.22 -12.37 10.91
N LYS A 80 7.41 -13.05 9.78
CA LYS A 80 7.45 -14.52 9.67
C LYS A 80 8.74 -15.14 10.24
N ALA A 81 9.89 -14.46 10.14
CA ALA A 81 11.15 -14.89 10.75
C ALA A 81 11.17 -14.68 12.27
N ASP A 82 10.60 -13.57 12.75
CA ASP A 82 10.55 -13.12 14.15
C ASP A 82 9.40 -13.77 14.95
N GLY A 83 8.96 -14.97 14.55
CA GLY A 83 7.95 -15.75 15.26
C GLY A 83 6.56 -15.11 15.36
N TYR A 84 6.20 -14.21 14.43
CA TYR A 84 4.93 -13.49 14.37
C TYR A 84 4.70 -12.47 15.51
N THR A 85 5.76 -11.79 15.97
CA THR A 85 5.67 -10.69 16.96
C THR A 85 5.90 -9.29 16.37
N LEU A 86 5.38 -8.23 17.01
CA LEU A 86 5.29 -6.87 16.47
C LEU A 86 5.88 -5.80 17.41
N LEU A 87 6.65 -4.86 16.85
CA LEU A 87 7.30 -3.76 17.57
C LEU A 87 6.66 -2.37 17.28
N PRO A 88 6.71 -1.42 18.25
CA PRO A 88 6.09 -0.09 18.16
C PRO A 88 6.99 0.98 17.51
N ASP A 89 6.44 2.16 17.26
CA ASP A 89 7.06 3.27 16.51
C ASP A 89 6.33 4.62 16.82
N GLU A 90 7.04 5.75 16.92
CA GLU A 90 6.59 6.97 17.64
C GLU A 90 6.52 8.29 16.83
N GLY A 91 5.72 9.25 17.33
CA GLY A 91 5.89 10.71 17.13
C GLY A 91 5.41 11.36 15.83
N SER A 92 4.46 12.31 15.82
CA SER A 92 3.26 12.46 16.67
C SER A 92 2.56 11.11 16.91
N PRO A 93 1.49 10.97 17.74
CA PRO A 93 0.83 9.69 17.89
C PRO A 93 0.14 9.23 16.58
N LEU A 94 0.92 8.52 15.75
CA LEU A 94 0.47 7.56 14.76
C LEU A 94 -0.48 6.57 15.43
N TRP A 95 -0.29 6.25 16.72
CA TRP A 95 -1.28 5.50 17.49
C TRP A 95 -2.63 6.23 17.61
N VAL A 96 -2.74 7.56 17.71
CA VAL A 96 -4.04 8.26 17.70
C VAL A 96 -4.69 8.18 16.32
N LYS A 97 -3.95 8.42 15.22
CA LYS A 97 -4.53 8.28 13.86
C LYS A 97 -4.86 6.83 13.51
N ARG A 98 -4.06 5.86 13.96
CA ARG A 98 -4.32 4.41 13.85
C ARG A 98 -5.51 4.00 14.73
N LEU A 99 -5.57 4.43 15.99
CA LEU A 99 -6.66 4.14 16.93
C LEU A 99 -7.97 4.78 16.49
N ALA A 100 -7.97 6.01 16.01
CA ALA A 100 -9.17 6.63 15.41
C ALA A 100 -9.65 5.79 14.21
N ARG A 101 -8.76 5.40 13.31
CA ARG A 101 -9.09 4.51 12.18
C ARG A 101 -9.54 3.11 12.64
N ALA A 102 -8.96 2.57 13.71
CA ALA A 102 -9.28 1.27 14.29
C ALA A 102 -10.64 1.25 14.99
N VAL A 103 -10.91 2.24 15.84
CA VAL A 103 -12.19 2.42 16.54
C VAL A 103 -13.31 2.73 15.56
N LEU A 104 -13.11 3.65 14.60
CA LEU A 104 -14.08 3.91 13.55
C LEU A 104 -14.29 2.66 12.67
N GLY A 105 -13.23 1.93 12.33
CA GLY A 105 -13.30 0.67 11.57
C GLY A 105 -14.06 -0.44 12.28
N PHE A 106 -13.71 -0.68 13.55
CA PHE A 106 -14.38 -1.65 14.42
C PHE A 106 -15.85 -1.32 14.61
N LEU A 107 -16.19 -0.07 14.91
CA LEU A 107 -17.59 0.38 15.04
C LEU A 107 -18.35 0.27 13.70
N HIS A 108 -17.73 0.60 12.57
CA HIS A 108 -18.34 0.46 11.24
C HIS A 108 -18.65 -1.01 10.92
N ILE A 109 -17.72 -1.94 11.21
CA ILE A 109 -17.89 -3.37 10.97
C ILE A 109 -18.90 -3.98 11.97
N LEU A 110 -18.80 -3.66 13.26
CA LEU A 110 -19.67 -4.18 14.31
C LEU A 110 -21.14 -3.79 14.07
N PHE A 111 -21.42 -2.49 13.91
CA PHE A 111 -22.79 -2.03 13.69
C PHE A 111 -23.28 -2.38 12.28
N GLY A 112 -22.37 -2.51 11.29
CA GLY A 112 -22.69 -3.10 9.98
C GLY A 112 -23.16 -4.55 10.09
N PHE A 113 -22.43 -5.39 10.84
CA PHE A 113 -22.79 -6.79 11.07
C PHE A 113 -24.10 -6.94 11.84
N ILE A 114 -24.31 -6.14 12.91
CA ILE A 114 -25.58 -6.12 13.66
C ILE A 114 -26.75 -5.71 12.76
N TRP A 115 -26.55 -4.74 11.86
CA TRP A 115 -27.59 -4.29 10.93
C TRP A 115 -27.91 -5.33 9.85
N PHE A 116 -26.90 -5.93 9.22
CA PHE A 116 -27.12 -7.03 8.28
C PHE A 116 -27.74 -8.26 8.97
N GLY A 117 -27.32 -8.55 10.20
CA GLY A 117 -27.89 -9.59 11.05
C GLY A 117 -29.37 -9.36 11.35
N SER A 118 -29.78 -8.14 11.71
CA SER A 118 -31.20 -7.83 11.95
C SER A 118 -32.04 -7.90 10.67
N ILE A 119 -31.49 -7.47 9.53
CA ILE A 119 -32.13 -7.65 8.21
C ILE A 119 -32.34 -9.14 7.91
N ILE A 120 -31.30 -9.98 8.07
CA ILE A 120 -31.39 -11.43 7.81
C ILE A 120 -32.35 -12.12 8.80
N TYR A 121 -32.31 -11.76 10.08
CA TYR A 121 -33.21 -12.27 11.12
C TYR A 121 -34.69 -12.00 10.81
N VAL A 122 -35.01 -10.77 10.38
CA VAL A 122 -36.36 -10.39 9.94
C VAL A 122 -36.80 -11.19 8.71
N HIS A 123 -35.87 -11.53 7.80
CA HIS A 123 -36.19 -12.30 6.59
C HIS A 123 -36.34 -13.80 6.82
N LEU A 124 -35.49 -14.43 7.63
CA LEU A 124 -35.47 -15.89 7.83
C LEU A 124 -36.39 -16.35 8.97
N VAL A 125 -36.32 -15.69 10.13
CA VAL A 125 -37.00 -16.15 11.36
C VAL A 125 -38.39 -15.55 11.45
N ILE A 126 -38.49 -14.22 11.45
CA ILE A 126 -39.78 -13.52 11.58
C ILE A 126 -40.60 -13.67 10.29
N LYS A 127 -39.95 -13.52 9.13
CA LYS A 127 -40.51 -13.43 7.76
C LYS A 127 -41.38 -12.17 7.58
N PRO A 128 -41.12 -11.29 6.59
CA PRO A 128 -41.81 -9.98 6.49
C PRO A 128 -43.34 -10.06 6.39
N ARG A 129 -43.90 -11.19 5.93
CA ARG A 129 -45.36 -11.44 5.86
C ARG A 129 -46.03 -11.62 7.23
N SER A 130 -45.30 -11.93 8.32
CA SER A 130 -45.90 -12.09 9.66
C SER A 130 -46.10 -10.77 10.40
N LEU A 131 -45.45 -9.68 9.95
CA LEU A 131 -45.42 -8.37 10.61
C LEU A 131 -46.70 -7.53 10.36
N VAL A 132 -47.87 -8.19 10.41
CA VAL A 132 -49.19 -7.60 10.16
C VAL A 132 -49.51 -6.47 11.14
N ALA A 133 -49.01 -6.55 12.38
CA ALA A 133 -49.14 -5.51 13.41
C ALA A 133 -47.98 -4.46 13.42
N GLY A 134 -47.18 -4.42 12.36
CA GLY A 134 -45.96 -3.60 12.27
C GLY A 134 -44.77 -4.21 13.03
N MET A 135 -43.61 -3.55 12.97
CA MET A 135 -42.36 -4.04 13.56
C MET A 135 -42.28 -3.78 15.07
N PRO A 136 -41.61 -4.66 15.85
CA PRO A 136 -41.34 -4.42 17.27
C PRO A 136 -40.59 -3.10 17.52
N LYS A 137 -40.76 -2.52 18.72
CA LYS A 137 -40.08 -1.27 19.10
C LYS A 137 -38.55 -1.46 19.18
N SER A 138 -38.09 -2.62 19.66
CA SER A 138 -36.68 -3.01 19.75
C SER A 138 -35.99 -2.99 18.38
N GLU A 139 -36.50 -3.74 17.42
CA GLU A 139 -35.92 -3.85 16.07
C GLU A 139 -35.81 -2.50 15.37
N LYS A 140 -36.84 -1.65 15.48
CA LYS A 140 -36.84 -0.30 14.89
C LYS A 140 -35.83 0.65 15.55
N PHE A 141 -35.60 0.50 16.86
CA PHE A 141 -34.57 1.27 17.56
C PHE A 141 -33.16 0.79 17.16
N LEU A 142 -32.93 -0.52 17.21
CA LEU A 142 -31.66 -1.15 16.86
C LEU A 142 -31.24 -0.83 15.42
N GLY A 143 -32.13 -0.97 14.44
CA GLY A 143 -31.85 -0.66 13.04
C GLY A 143 -31.47 0.80 12.81
N ARG A 144 -32.15 1.76 13.48
CA ARG A 144 -31.83 3.19 13.38
C ARG A 144 -30.49 3.55 14.05
N LEU A 145 -30.21 2.94 15.20
CA LEU A 145 -28.92 3.12 15.89
C LEU A 145 -27.77 2.63 15.00
N CYS A 146 -27.90 1.44 14.40
CA CYS A 146 -26.85 0.90 13.53
C CYS A 146 -26.64 1.74 12.27
N ILE A 147 -27.71 2.22 11.63
CA ILE A 147 -27.64 3.19 10.52
C ILE A 147 -26.86 4.45 10.95
N GLY A 148 -27.20 5.05 12.09
CA GLY A 148 -26.50 6.25 12.57
C GLY A 148 -24.99 6.03 12.74
N VAL A 149 -24.60 4.93 13.40
CA VAL A 149 -23.18 4.60 13.64
C VAL A 149 -22.44 4.25 12.35
N VAL A 150 -23.02 3.42 11.47
CA VAL A 150 -22.39 3.04 10.18
C VAL A 150 -22.17 4.27 9.29
N GLY A 151 -23.12 5.20 9.24
CA GLY A 151 -22.99 6.45 8.50
C GLY A 151 -21.85 7.33 9.01
N LEU A 152 -21.86 7.67 10.31
CA LEU A 152 -20.86 8.55 10.92
C LEU A 152 -19.45 7.95 10.85
N THR A 153 -19.31 6.65 11.11
CA THR A 153 -18.02 5.95 11.00
C THR A 153 -17.53 5.87 9.55
N GLY A 154 -18.43 5.65 8.59
CA GLY A 154 -18.10 5.63 7.15
C GLY A 154 -17.57 6.97 6.65
N ILE A 155 -18.14 8.09 7.11
CA ILE A 155 -17.65 9.45 6.83
C ILE A 155 -16.24 9.62 7.41
N GLY A 156 -16.04 9.31 8.69
CA GLY A 156 -14.73 9.41 9.35
C GLY A 156 -13.64 8.56 8.69
N LEU A 157 -13.96 7.32 8.30
CA LEU A 157 -13.04 6.44 7.56
C LEU A 157 -12.71 6.96 6.16
N THR A 158 -13.64 7.66 5.51
CA THR A 158 -13.40 8.26 4.18
C THR A 158 -12.46 9.46 4.30
N LEU A 159 -12.71 10.37 5.24
CA LEU A 159 -11.84 11.53 5.53
C LEU A 159 -10.43 11.10 5.98
N LEU A 160 -10.29 9.93 6.60
CA LEU A 160 -9.00 9.33 6.97
C LEU A 160 -8.34 8.50 5.84
N LYS A 161 -8.89 8.48 4.62
CA LYS A 161 -8.36 7.69 3.49
C LYS A 161 -8.19 8.46 2.18
N VAL A 162 -9.17 9.28 1.79
CA VAL A 162 -9.15 10.08 0.55
C VAL A 162 -8.28 11.32 0.79
N GLN A 163 -7.42 11.68 -0.15
CA GLN A 163 -6.62 12.92 -0.08
C GLN A 163 -7.15 14.00 -1.03
N GLU A 164 -7.66 13.61 -2.20
CA GLU A 164 -8.25 14.52 -3.18
C GLU A 164 -9.62 14.04 -3.65
N VAL A 165 -10.59 14.96 -3.79
CA VAL A 165 -11.96 14.64 -4.25
C VAL A 165 -11.96 13.99 -5.65
N ARG A 166 -10.93 14.24 -6.46
CA ARG A 166 -10.74 13.61 -7.78
C ARG A 166 -10.57 12.09 -7.70
N GLU A 167 -9.95 11.56 -6.64
CA GLU A 167 -9.71 10.12 -6.43
C GLU A 167 -11.01 9.31 -6.45
N LEU A 168 -12.13 9.92 -6.03
CA LEU A 168 -13.45 9.31 -6.02
C LEU A 168 -13.98 8.98 -7.43
N TRP A 169 -13.53 9.71 -8.45
CA TRP A 169 -14.02 9.60 -9.83
C TRP A 169 -12.97 9.04 -10.80
N SER A 170 -11.67 9.17 -10.48
CA SER A 170 -10.57 8.70 -11.33
C SER A 170 -10.02 7.31 -10.96
N THR A 171 -10.48 6.68 -9.88
CA THR A 171 -9.93 5.40 -9.41
C THR A 171 -11.01 4.33 -9.22
N THR A 172 -10.62 3.06 -9.42
CA THR A 172 -11.46 1.88 -9.11
C THR A 172 -11.95 1.90 -7.65
N PHE A 173 -11.08 2.28 -6.70
CA PHE A 173 -11.48 2.41 -5.29
C PHE A 173 -12.61 3.43 -5.11
N GLY A 174 -12.46 4.60 -5.75
CA GLY A 174 -13.41 5.70 -5.74
C GLY A 174 -14.76 5.35 -6.35
N ILE A 175 -14.80 4.76 -7.54
CA ILE A 175 -16.05 4.37 -8.21
C ILE A 175 -16.83 3.37 -7.35
N ILE A 176 -16.16 2.36 -6.80
CA ILE A 176 -16.79 1.37 -5.92
C ILE A 176 -17.24 2.02 -4.59
N TRP A 177 -16.50 3.01 -4.08
CA TRP A 177 -16.93 3.82 -2.93
C TRP A 177 -18.21 4.60 -3.25
N ILE A 178 -18.30 5.26 -4.40
CA ILE A 178 -19.50 6.00 -4.84
C ILE A 178 -20.70 5.05 -4.91
N VAL A 179 -20.56 3.89 -5.57
CA VAL A 179 -21.63 2.88 -5.65
C VAL A 179 -22.05 2.42 -4.25
N LYS A 180 -21.10 1.99 -3.40
CA LYS A 180 -21.38 1.52 -2.03
C LYS A 180 -22.12 2.57 -1.19
N VAL A 181 -21.67 3.83 -1.22
CA VAL A 181 -22.27 4.94 -0.45
C VAL A 181 -23.65 5.32 -1.01
N SER A 182 -23.85 5.26 -2.32
CA SER A 182 -25.14 5.54 -2.96
C SER A 182 -26.18 4.45 -2.62
N THR A 183 -25.79 3.17 -2.69
CA THR A 183 -26.64 2.05 -2.26
C THR A 183 -26.94 2.13 -0.76
N TYR A 184 -25.96 2.49 0.07
CA TYR A 184 -26.17 2.72 1.50
C TYR A 184 -27.19 3.84 1.77
N PHE A 185 -27.06 4.99 1.13
CA PHE A 185 -28.00 6.10 1.30
C PHE A 185 -29.43 5.70 0.88
N LEU A 186 -29.56 4.96 -0.23
CA LEU A 186 -30.84 4.40 -0.68
C LEU A 186 -31.47 3.46 0.37
N MET A 187 -30.67 2.57 0.98
CA MET A 187 -31.13 1.71 2.08
C MET A 187 -31.62 2.52 3.29
N VAL A 188 -30.93 3.61 3.64
CA VAL A 188 -31.34 4.49 4.75
C VAL A 188 -32.69 5.14 4.47
N VAL A 189 -32.92 5.66 3.25
CA VAL A 189 -34.20 6.25 2.84
C VAL A 189 -35.32 5.21 2.88
N VAL A 190 -35.12 4.02 2.31
CA VAL A 190 -36.14 2.96 2.30
C VAL A 190 -36.44 2.45 3.72
N ALA A 191 -35.42 2.29 4.58
CA ALA A 191 -35.60 1.91 5.97
C ALA A 191 -36.32 2.99 6.80
N ALA A 192 -36.06 4.28 6.53
CA ALA A 192 -36.79 5.37 7.16
C ALA A 192 -38.29 5.31 6.81
N VAL A 193 -38.64 5.17 5.53
CA VAL A 193 -40.03 5.02 5.05
C VAL A 193 -40.69 3.77 5.68
N ALA A 194 -40.04 2.60 5.59
CA ALA A 194 -40.58 1.35 6.12
C ALA A 194 -40.83 1.39 7.64
N THR A 195 -39.91 1.98 8.41
CA THR A 195 -40.01 2.07 9.89
C THR A 195 -40.86 3.24 10.41
N THR A 196 -41.38 4.11 9.54
CA THR A 196 -42.21 5.26 9.94
C THR A 196 -43.61 5.20 9.32
N THR A 197 -43.74 5.48 8.03
CA THR A 197 -45.04 5.66 7.37
C THR A 197 -45.77 4.34 7.13
N ILE A 198 -45.03 3.28 6.79
CA ILE A 198 -45.58 1.94 6.52
C ILE A 198 -45.86 1.21 7.84
N ASP A 199 -44.92 1.19 8.79
CA ASP A 199 -45.14 0.65 10.14
C ASP A 199 -46.35 1.29 10.84
N ARG A 200 -46.53 2.63 10.72
CA ARG A 200 -47.72 3.31 11.23
C ARG A 200 -49.00 2.80 10.56
N LYS A 201 -49.05 2.75 9.23
CA LYS A 201 -50.23 2.27 8.49
C LYS A 201 -50.58 0.80 8.78
N LEU A 202 -49.58 -0.06 8.96
CA LEU A 202 -49.79 -1.46 9.38
C LEU A 202 -50.39 -1.52 10.80
N ARG A 203 -49.91 -0.69 11.73
CA ARG A 203 -50.47 -0.58 13.10
C ARG A 203 -51.90 -0.04 13.12
N GLU A 204 -52.19 0.95 12.29
CA GLU A 204 -53.56 1.49 12.11
C GLU A 204 -54.50 0.42 11.54
N ALA A 205 -54.07 -0.32 10.52
CA ALA A 205 -54.84 -1.42 9.93
C ALA A 205 -55.02 -2.63 10.87
N ALA A 206 -54.03 -2.93 11.72
CA ALA A 206 -54.12 -3.99 12.72
C ALA A 206 -55.00 -3.58 13.92
N GLY A 207 -54.94 -2.32 14.36
CA GLY A 207 -55.81 -1.79 15.41
C GLY A 207 -57.29 -1.90 15.06
N ARG A 208 -57.66 -1.61 13.79
CA ARG A 208 -59.02 -1.79 13.28
C ARG A 208 -59.49 -3.25 13.29
N ARG A 209 -58.58 -4.23 13.09
CA ARG A 209 -58.88 -5.67 13.19
C ARG A 209 -58.99 -6.19 14.62
N GLY A 210 -58.54 -5.41 15.61
CA GLY A 210 -58.49 -5.79 17.03
C GLY A 210 -59.81 -5.62 17.79
N ALA A 211 -60.87 -5.13 17.15
CA ALA A 211 -62.17 -4.93 17.78
C ALA A 211 -62.88 -6.26 18.06
N LEU A 212 -62.80 -6.73 19.32
CA LEU A 212 -63.63 -7.78 19.93
C LEU A 212 -63.79 -9.08 19.09
N LYS A 213 -62.74 -9.90 19.06
CA LYS A 213 -62.86 -11.35 18.76
C LYS A 213 -62.65 -12.20 20.04
N PRO A 214 -63.26 -13.39 20.12
CA PRO A 214 -63.00 -14.38 21.17
C PRO A 214 -61.59 -15.00 20.99
N ASP A 215 -60.60 -14.31 21.56
CA ASP A 215 -59.16 -14.56 21.39
C ASP A 215 -58.50 -15.32 22.55
N GLY A 216 -59.28 -15.81 23.52
CA GLY A 216 -58.83 -16.61 24.65
C GLY A 216 -58.00 -15.86 25.70
N LYS A 217 -57.96 -14.53 25.69
CA LYS A 217 -57.14 -13.72 26.60
C LYS A 217 -58.00 -12.92 27.57
N GLU A 218 -57.43 -12.58 28.72
CA GLU A 218 -58.06 -11.70 29.72
C GLU A 218 -59.44 -12.22 30.18
N GLY A 219 -59.63 -13.54 30.20
CA GLY A 219 -60.89 -14.20 30.54
C GLY A 219 -61.91 -14.33 29.41
N ARG A 220 -61.62 -13.83 28.20
CA ARG A 220 -62.48 -14.00 27.02
C ARG A 220 -62.47 -15.46 26.52
N PRO A 221 -63.57 -15.94 25.91
CA PRO A 221 -63.59 -17.24 25.23
C PRO A 221 -62.53 -17.35 24.14
N ALA A 222 -62.09 -18.58 23.84
CA ALA A 222 -61.16 -18.93 22.77
C ALA A 222 -61.91 -19.75 21.72
N HIS A 223 -62.24 -19.15 20.57
CA HIS A 223 -62.87 -19.88 19.46
C HIS A 223 -61.93 -20.01 18.26
N VAL A 224 -62.10 -21.03 17.43
CA VAL A 224 -61.37 -21.25 16.16
C VAL A 224 -62.34 -21.60 15.03
N ILE A 225 -61.98 -21.28 13.79
CA ILE A 225 -62.80 -21.67 12.62
C ILE A 225 -62.14 -22.86 11.91
N TYR A 226 -62.94 -23.85 11.51
CA TYR A 226 -62.54 -24.97 10.65
C TYR A 226 -63.67 -25.27 9.66
N THR A 227 -63.36 -25.33 8.36
CA THR A 227 -64.33 -25.54 7.25
C THR A 227 -65.59 -24.68 7.35
N GLY A 228 -65.45 -23.42 7.77
CA GLY A 228 -66.57 -22.48 7.94
C GLY A 228 -67.43 -22.68 9.19
N HIS A 229 -67.10 -23.63 10.07
CA HIS A 229 -67.74 -23.83 11.38
C HIS A 229 -66.86 -23.26 12.51
N LEU A 230 -67.50 -22.77 13.58
CA LEU A 230 -66.85 -22.10 14.70
C LEU A 230 -66.83 -23.01 15.95
N TYR A 231 -65.64 -23.40 16.42
CA TYR A 231 -65.48 -24.31 17.56
C TYR A 231 -64.97 -23.59 18.81
N ASP A 232 -65.57 -23.85 19.97
CA ASP A 232 -65.14 -23.35 21.28
C ASP A 232 -64.05 -24.25 21.88
N VAL A 233 -62.80 -23.75 21.89
CA VAL A 233 -61.63 -24.43 22.45
C VAL A 233 -61.26 -23.94 23.85
N THR A 234 -62.07 -23.07 24.48
CA THR A 234 -61.77 -22.43 25.77
C THR A 234 -61.46 -23.44 26.89
N GLY A 235 -62.18 -24.56 26.94
CA GLY A 235 -61.98 -25.62 27.93
C GLY A 235 -60.74 -26.51 27.70
N SER A 236 -60.02 -26.34 26.58
CA SER A 236 -58.94 -27.24 26.21
C SER A 236 -57.61 -26.89 26.89
N LYS A 237 -57.04 -27.87 27.62
CA LYS A 237 -55.72 -27.77 28.27
C LYS A 237 -54.55 -27.39 27.34
N PHE A 238 -54.76 -27.50 26.03
CA PHE A 238 -53.78 -27.19 24.98
C PHE A 238 -53.92 -25.76 24.40
N TRP A 239 -54.88 -24.95 24.85
CA TRP A 239 -55.23 -23.62 24.33
C TRP A 239 -55.05 -22.50 25.38
N LYS A 240 -53.95 -22.56 26.15
CA LYS A 240 -53.67 -21.61 27.25
C LYS A 240 -53.55 -20.17 26.74
N ASN A 241 -54.29 -19.25 27.33
CA ASN A 241 -54.38 -17.84 26.94
C ASN A 241 -54.69 -17.64 25.44
N GLY A 242 -55.49 -18.54 24.84
CA GLY A 242 -55.87 -18.49 23.43
C GLY A 242 -54.76 -18.88 22.45
N VAL A 243 -53.68 -19.51 22.92
CA VAL A 243 -52.54 -19.93 22.09
C VAL A 243 -52.35 -21.44 22.17
N HIS A 244 -52.21 -22.07 21.00
CA HIS A 244 -51.86 -23.47 20.85
C HIS A 244 -50.48 -23.63 20.20
N MET A 245 -49.62 -24.44 20.83
CA MET A 245 -48.25 -24.76 20.40
C MET A 245 -47.41 -23.52 20.01
N VAL A 246 -47.64 -22.37 20.66
CA VAL A 246 -46.98 -21.06 20.43
C VAL A 246 -47.21 -20.49 19.01
N ARG A 247 -48.03 -21.15 18.17
CA ARG A 247 -48.10 -20.92 16.72
C ARG A 247 -49.52 -20.65 16.19
N HIS A 248 -50.53 -21.18 16.86
CA HIS A 248 -51.94 -21.06 16.45
C HIS A 248 -52.70 -20.24 17.49
N PHE A 249 -53.62 -19.39 17.04
CA PHE A 249 -54.27 -18.37 17.86
C PHE A 249 -55.79 -18.44 17.73
N ALA A 250 -56.51 -18.30 18.85
CA ALA A 250 -57.95 -18.14 18.83
C ALA A 250 -58.38 -16.86 18.09
N GLY A 251 -59.59 -16.87 17.52
CA GLY A 251 -60.12 -15.84 16.63
C GLY A 251 -59.72 -15.98 15.16
N THR A 252 -59.01 -17.06 14.79
CA THR A 252 -58.52 -17.34 13.42
C THR A 252 -59.13 -18.60 12.81
N ASP A 253 -59.08 -18.68 11.47
CA ASP A 253 -59.37 -19.91 10.71
C ASP A 253 -58.12 -20.79 10.64
N LEU A 254 -58.30 -22.08 10.90
CA LEU A 254 -57.27 -23.09 11.01
C LEU A 254 -57.49 -24.28 10.08
N THR A 255 -58.37 -24.15 9.08
CA THR A 255 -58.66 -25.19 8.06
C THR A 255 -57.37 -25.73 7.43
N ASP A 256 -56.60 -24.86 6.76
CA ASP A 256 -55.29 -25.18 6.16
C ASP A 256 -54.21 -25.61 7.18
N ALA A 257 -54.41 -25.29 8.46
CA ALA A 257 -53.46 -25.57 9.53
C ALA A 257 -53.63 -26.99 10.09
N LEU A 258 -54.86 -27.52 10.11
CA LEU A 258 -55.15 -28.85 10.63
C LEU A 258 -54.56 -29.97 9.75
N GLU A 259 -54.54 -29.79 8.42
CA GLU A 259 -53.83 -30.68 7.48
C GLU A 259 -52.35 -30.93 7.83
N LYS A 260 -51.75 -30.01 8.60
CA LYS A 260 -50.31 -29.95 8.90
C LYS A 260 -50.06 -30.10 10.41
N ALA A 261 -51.07 -30.50 11.16
CA ALA A 261 -51.02 -30.81 12.58
C ALA A 261 -50.65 -32.30 12.82
N PRO A 262 -50.15 -32.67 14.02
CA PRO A 262 -49.87 -34.06 14.39
C PRO A 262 -51.14 -34.84 14.80
N HIS A 263 -52.32 -34.37 14.43
CA HIS A 263 -53.65 -34.92 14.73
C HIS A 263 -54.64 -34.46 13.64
N GLY A 264 -55.70 -35.21 13.41
CA GLY A 264 -56.74 -34.89 12.43
C GLY A 264 -57.93 -34.12 13.04
N THR A 265 -59.11 -34.33 12.46
CA THR A 265 -60.38 -33.74 12.90
C THR A 265 -60.96 -34.37 14.17
N GLU A 266 -60.46 -35.52 14.63
CA GLU A 266 -60.88 -36.22 15.86
C GLU A 266 -60.63 -35.44 17.17
N VAL A 267 -59.96 -34.28 17.08
CA VAL A 267 -59.85 -33.32 18.18
C VAL A 267 -60.99 -32.30 18.21
N LEU A 268 -61.65 -32.04 17.07
CA LEU A 268 -62.79 -31.12 16.95
C LEU A 268 -64.07 -31.73 17.52
N GLU A 269 -64.23 -33.05 17.41
CA GLU A 269 -65.31 -33.83 18.06
C GLU A 269 -65.32 -33.71 19.60
N ARG A 270 -64.22 -33.24 20.19
CA ARG A 270 -64.02 -33.10 21.65
C ARG A 270 -64.22 -31.68 22.16
N VAL A 271 -64.60 -30.76 21.28
CA VAL A 271 -64.88 -29.36 21.57
C VAL A 271 -66.23 -28.97 20.98
N LYS A 272 -66.84 -27.89 21.49
CA LYS A 272 -68.22 -27.55 21.15
C LYS A 272 -68.26 -26.79 19.83
N ASP A 273 -68.92 -27.35 18.81
CA ASP A 273 -69.34 -26.59 17.62
C ASP A 273 -70.40 -25.54 18.03
N LEU A 274 -70.21 -24.31 17.57
CA LEU A 274 -71.09 -23.15 17.76
C LEU A 274 -71.88 -22.82 16.49
N GLY A 275 -71.68 -23.56 15.40
CA GLY A 275 -72.34 -23.40 14.11
C GLY A 275 -71.52 -22.60 13.09
N ALA A 276 -72.19 -22.17 12.02
CA ALA A 276 -71.56 -21.44 10.92
C ALA A 276 -70.87 -20.15 11.41
N ALA A 277 -69.62 -19.97 11.00
CA ALA A 277 -68.82 -18.81 11.30
C ALA A 277 -69.37 -17.56 10.58
N PRO A 278 -69.27 -16.35 11.19
CA PRO A 278 -69.64 -15.11 10.51
C PRO A 278 -68.75 -14.89 9.27
N PRO A 279 -69.30 -14.32 8.18
CA PRO A 279 -68.58 -14.17 6.91
C PRO A 279 -67.30 -13.35 7.08
N ALA A 280 -66.23 -13.77 6.39
CA ALA A 280 -64.95 -13.10 6.42
C ALA A 280 -65.04 -11.73 5.74
N ASP A 281 -64.67 -10.67 6.47
CA ASP A 281 -64.75 -9.29 5.99
C ASP A 281 -63.82 -9.08 4.78
N GLU A 282 -64.42 -8.92 3.60
CA GLU A 282 -63.80 -9.30 2.32
C GLU A 282 -62.80 -8.26 1.78
N LYS A 283 -62.72 -7.08 2.42
CA LYS A 283 -61.77 -6.01 2.07
C LYS A 283 -60.59 -5.97 3.05
N ASP A 284 -59.61 -6.82 2.79
CA ASP A 284 -58.30 -6.80 3.45
C ASP A 284 -57.49 -5.52 3.08
N GLU A 285 -57.89 -4.35 3.59
CA GLU A 285 -57.26 -3.03 3.30
C GLU A 285 -55.76 -2.99 3.59
N GLY A 286 -55.27 -3.89 4.46
CA GLY A 286 -53.86 -4.04 4.80
C GLY A 286 -53.04 -4.78 3.74
N LYS A 287 -53.66 -5.57 2.85
CA LYS A 287 -52.97 -6.49 1.91
C LYS A 287 -52.00 -5.78 0.98
N GLY A 288 -52.41 -4.64 0.41
CA GLY A 288 -51.57 -3.82 -0.46
C GLY A 288 -50.39 -3.18 0.30
N ILE A 289 -50.63 -2.74 1.54
CA ILE A 289 -49.62 -2.11 2.40
C ILE A 289 -48.61 -3.15 2.90
N LEU A 290 -49.07 -4.36 3.23
CA LEU A 290 -48.23 -5.49 3.59
C LEU A 290 -47.39 -5.98 2.40
N ASN A 291 -47.97 -6.07 1.20
CA ASN A 291 -47.22 -6.41 -0.01
C ASN A 291 -46.13 -5.38 -0.33
N LEU A 292 -46.42 -4.08 -0.17
CA LEU A 292 -45.42 -3.01 -0.30
C LEU A 292 -44.32 -3.12 0.76
N PHE A 293 -44.68 -3.39 2.01
CA PHE A 293 -43.71 -3.63 3.09
C PHE A 293 -42.78 -4.82 2.78
N VAL A 294 -43.36 -5.93 2.34
CA VAL A 294 -42.62 -7.14 1.93
C VAL A 294 -41.68 -6.85 0.75
N PHE A 295 -42.14 -6.11 -0.27
CA PHE A 295 -41.30 -5.70 -1.40
C PHE A 295 -40.11 -4.84 -0.95
N LEU A 296 -40.33 -3.82 -0.11
CA LEU A 296 -39.25 -2.95 0.37
C LEU A 296 -38.26 -3.68 1.29
N ALA A 297 -38.71 -4.68 2.05
CA ALA A 297 -37.84 -5.52 2.86
C ALA A 297 -36.87 -6.34 1.95
N TYR A 298 -37.39 -7.03 0.93
CA TYR A 298 -36.56 -7.75 -0.03
C TYR A 298 -35.69 -6.82 -0.89
N PHE A 299 -36.16 -5.60 -1.20
CA PHE A 299 -35.34 -4.58 -1.88
C PHE A 299 -34.13 -4.16 -1.04
N ILE A 300 -34.32 -3.91 0.27
CA ILE A 300 -33.20 -3.68 1.20
C ILE A 300 -32.23 -4.87 1.19
N LEU A 301 -32.73 -6.11 1.18
CA LEU A 301 -31.88 -7.31 1.12
C LEU A 301 -31.05 -7.38 -0.17
N ILE A 302 -31.60 -6.99 -1.33
CA ILE A 302 -30.84 -6.87 -2.58
C ILE A 302 -29.76 -5.78 -2.47
N CYS A 303 -30.07 -4.64 -1.86
CA CYS A 303 -29.08 -3.59 -1.62
C CYS A 303 -27.95 -4.04 -0.67
N VAL A 304 -28.22 -4.89 0.34
CA VAL A 304 -27.17 -5.54 1.15
C VAL A 304 -26.23 -6.37 0.27
N LEU A 305 -26.77 -7.18 -0.64
CA LEU A 305 -25.95 -8.00 -1.55
C LEU A 305 -25.08 -7.15 -2.49
N VAL A 306 -25.58 -6.00 -2.97
CA VAL A 306 -24.78 -5.04 -3.74
C VAL A 306 -23.67 -4.42 -2.90
N VAL A 307 -23.94 -4.01 -1.65
CA VAL A 307 -22.92 -3.49 -0.73
C VAL A 307 -21.84 -4.53 -0.41
N LEU A 308 -22.21 -5.81 -0.27
CA LEU A 308 -21.28 -6.92 -0.12
C LEU A 308 -20.45 -7.16 -1.39
N MET A 309 -21.07 -7.09 -2.58
CA MET A 309 -20.37 -7.18 -3.87
C MET A 309 -19.34 -6.05 -4.03
N CYS A 310 -19.63 -4.83 -3.58
CA CYS A 310 -18.64 -3.74 -3.56
C CYS A 310 -17.42 -4.07 -2.66
N VAL A 311 -17.62 -4.74 -1.52
CA VAL A 311 -16.52 -5.16 -0.64
C VAL A 311 -15.71 -6.30 -1.26
N VAL A 312 -16.36 -7.24 -1.95
CA VAL A 312 -15.70 -8.30 -2.74
C VAL A 312 -14.90 -7.69 -3.90
N TRP A 313 -15.45 -6.71 -4.62
CA TRP A 313 -14.77 -6.08 -5.76
C TRP A 313 -13.56 -5.25 -5.34
N TRP A 314 -13.63 -4.54 -4.20
CA TRP A 314 -12.46 -3.89 -3.59
C TRP A 314 -11.31 -4.84 -3.24
N ARG A 315 -11.54 -6.16 -3.23
CA ARG A 315 -10.61 -7.18 -2.76
C ARG A 315 -10.15 -8.16 -3.86
N TRP A 316 -11.01 -8.47 -4.82
CA TRP A 316 -10.72 -9.46 -5.87
C TRP A 316 -11.25 -9.07 -7.26
N GLY A 317 -11.81 -7.86 -7.41
CA GLY A 317 -12.36 -7.39 -8.67
C GLY A 317 -11.29 -6.74 -9.57
N PRO A 318 -11.42 -6.86 -10.91
CA PRO A 318 -10.53 -6.17 -11.85
C PRO A 318 -10.69 -4.65 -11.76
N PRO A 319 -9.68 -3.87 -12.19
CA PRO A 319 -9.77 -2.41 -12.25
C PRO A 319 -10.94 -1.95 -13.14
N LEU A 320 -11.84 -1.14 -12.57
CA LEU A 320 -12.97 -0.53 -13.29
C LEU A 320 -12.52 0.68 -14.12
N VAL A 321 -11.44 1.34 -13.70
CA VAL A 321 -10.73 2.35 -14.50
C VAL A 321 -9.44 1.69 -14.99
N ASP A 322 -9.32 1.53 -16.31
CA ASP A 322 -8.03 1.23 -16.94
C ASP A 322 -7.12 2.46 -16.74
N PRO A 323 -5.99 2.36 -16.01
CA PRO A 323 -5.10 3.51 -15.78
C PRO A 323 -4.43 3.98 -17.07
N PHE A 324 -4.54 3.19 -18.15
CA PHE A 324 -4.10 3.54 -19.49
C PHE A 324 -5.34 3.73 -20.38
N PRO A 325 -5.61 4.93 -20.91
CA PRO A 325 -6.75 5.13 -21.80
C PRO A 325 -6.53 4.32 -23.09
N LYS A 326 -7.34 3.26 -23.29
CA LYS A 326 -7.18 2.32 -24.42
C LYS A 326 -7.03 3.03 -25.75
N TRP A 327 -5.97 2.64 -26.46
CA TRP A 327 -5.23 3.59 -27.25
C TRP A 327 -5.16 3.21 -28.74
N THR A 328 -5.48 4.15 -29.62
CA THR A 328 -5.48 3.92 -31.07
C THR A 328 -4.12 4.26 -31.69
N ARG A 329 -3.61 3.38 -32.57
CA ARG A 329 -2.34 3.58 -33.31
C ARG A 329 -2.22 4.98 -33.94
N GLU A 330 -3.33 5.49 -34.42
CA GLU A 330 -3.49 6.83 -34.99
C GLU A 330 -2.96 7.96 -34.09
N LYS A 331 -3.22 7.93 -32.76
CA LYS A 331 -2.91 9.07 -31.87
C LYS A 331 -1.43 9.37 -31.69
N ALA A 332 -0.53 8.39 -31.79
CA ALA A 332 0.92 8.65 -31.83
C ALA A 332 1.52 8.41 -33.21
N ASN A 333 0.77 7.91 -34.20
CA ASN A 333 1.17 8.21 -35.58
C ASN A 333 1.23 9.74 -35.81
N VAL A 334 0.53 10.56 -35.02
CA VAL A 334 0.79 12.02 -34.92
C VAL A 334 2.14 12.31 -34.24
N CYS A 335 2.32 11.91 -32.98
CA CYS A 335 3.53 12.19 -32.20
C CYS A 335 4.81 11.69 -32.90
N LEU A 336 4.84 10.42 -33.29
CA LEU A 336 5.97 9.75 -33.94
C LEU A 336 6.34 10.44 -35.26
N LYS A 337 5.37 10.81 -36.12
CA LYS A 337 5.66 11.54 -37.37
C LYS A 337 6.28 12.91 -37.13
N CYS A 338 5.79 13.66 -36.14
CA CYS A 338 6.34 14.98 -35.81
C CYS A 338 7.73 14.84 -35.16
N HIS A 339 7.88 14.00 -34.13
CA HIS A 339 9.16 13.79 -33.45
C HIS A 339 10.22 13.09 -34.31
N ASN A 340 9.85 12.40 -35.40
CA ASN A 340 10.81 11.91 -36.40
C ASN A 340 11.48 13.05 -37.19
N LEU A 341 10.88 14.25 -37.22
CA LEU A 341 11.43 15.43 -37.86
C LEU A 341 12.06 16.37 -36.82
N GLU A 342 11.32 16.70 -35.76
CA GLU A 342 11.74 17.67 -34.73
C GLU A 342 12.82 17.12 -33.79
N THR A 343 12.75 15.83 -33.42
CA THR A 343 13.63 15.23 -32.41
C THR A 343 13.99 13.76 -32.73
N PRO A 344 14.56 13.45 -33.92
CA PRO A 344 14.77 12.07 -34.36
C PRO A 344 15.61 11.23 -33.39
N ALA A 345 16.60 11.83 -32.72
CA ALA A 345 17.40 11.15 -31.70
C ALA A 345 16.56 10.72 -30.47
N VAL A 346 15.60 11.53 -30.03
CA VAL A 346 14.67 11.17 -28.93
C VAL A 346 13.74 10.03 -29.35
N LEU A 347 13.30 10.03 -30.61
CA LEU A 347 12.47 8.97 -31.15
C LEU A 347 13.24 7.64 -31.24
N ALA A 348 14.51 7.67 -31.65
CA ALA A 348 15.38 6.49 -31.67
C ALA A 348 15.64 5.95 -30.25
N ASP A 349 16.05 6.82 -29.31
CA ASP A 349 16.32 6.46 -27.91
C ASP A 349 15.05 5.83 -27.26
N TRP A 350 13.86 6.35 -27.55
CA TRP A 350 12.60 5.71 -27.14
C TRP A 350 12.32 4.38 -27.85
N SER A 351 12.48 4.28 -29.17
CA SER A 351 12.06 3.10 -29.94
C SER A 351 12.85 1.83 -29.59
N GLU A 352 14.10 1.98 -29.18
CA GLU A 352 14.94 0.88 -28.66
C GLU A 352 14.64 0.52 -27.20
N SER A 353 13.93 1.37 -26.46
CA SER A 353 13.68 1.19 -25.02
C SER A 353 12.79 -0.02 -24.69
N ALA A 354 12.92 -0.51 -23.45
CA ALA A 354 11.97 -1.46 -22.89
C ALA A 354 10.53 -0.90 -22.85
N HIS A 355 10.36 0.42 -22.76
CA HIS A 355 9.04 1.08 -22.79
C HIS A 355 8.35 0.92 -24.14
N ALA A 356 9.02 1.24 -25.25
CA ALA A 356 8.47 1.04 -26.60
C ALA A 356 8.15 -0.43 -26.89
N LYS A 357 9.07 -1.33 -26.52
CA LYS A 357 8.91 -2.79 -26.66
C LYS A 357 7.70 -3.35 -25.89
N ASN A 358 7.24 -2.66 -24.83
CA ASN A 358 6.04 -3.00 -24.05
C ASN A 358 4.84 -2.05 -24.32
N GLY A 359 4.86 -1.28 -25.41
CA GLY A 359 3.74 -0.43 -25.84
C GLY A 359 3.57 0.91 -25.10
N VAL A 360 4.48 1.25 -24.19
CA VAL A 360 4.47 2.51 -23.43
C VAL A 360 4.91 3.66 -24.35
N SER A 361 3.93 4.25 -25.03
CA SER A 361 4.10 5.39 -25.94
C SER A 361 4.32 6.72 -25.22
N CYS A 362 4.78 7.75 -25.93
CA CYS A 362 5.07 9.09 -25.39
C CYS A 362 3.94 9.64 -24.49
N MET A 363 2.68 9.43 -24.88
CA MET A 363 1.51 9.90 -24.12
C MET A 363 1.33 9.21 -22.76
N HIS A 364 1.87 8.00 -22.55
CA HIS A 364 1.80 7.36 -21.23
C HIS A 364 2.55 8.17 -20.18
N CYS A 365 3.70 8.76 -20.56
CA CYS A 365 4.49 9.63 -19.69
C CYS A 365 4.04 11.10 -19.76
N HIS A 366 3.77 11.62 -20.95
CA HIS A 366 3.58 13.06 -21.19
C HIS A 366 2.13 13.56 -21.16
N LEU A 367 1.10 12.70 -21.15
CA LEU A 367 -0.31 13.13 -21.08
C LEU A 367 -0.56 13.93 -19.80
N ALA A 368 -0.98 15.18 -19.96
CA ALA A 368 -1.35 16.08 -18.88
C ALA A 368 -2.89 16.25 -18.81
N SER A 369 -3.36 16.74 -17.68
CA SER A 369 -4.69 17.33 -17.53
C SER A 369 -4.65 18.81 -17.91
N ARG A 370 -5.80 19.39 -18.30
CA ARG A 370 -5.95 20.84 -18.56
C ARG A 370 -5.69 21.71 -17.32
N SER A 371 -5.64 21.10 -16.13
CA SER A 371 -5.32 21.74 -14.84
C SER A 371 -3.83 21.97 -14.60
N ASP A 372 -2.95 21.32 -15.36
CA ASP A 372 -1.59 21.11 -14.90
C ASP A 372 -0.71 22.34 -15.24
N PRO A 373 0.14 22.80 -14.31
CA PRO A 373 0.76 24.14 -14.38
C PRO A 373 1.89 24.27 -15.42
N ASP A 374 2.25 23.16 -16.08
CA ASP A 374 3.41 22.92 -16.92
C ASP A 374 3.04 22.43 -18.35
N ILE A 375 1.76 22.53 -18.73
CA ILE A 375 1.25 22.23 -20.08
C ILE A 375 2.07 22.94 -21.18
N SER A 376 2.44 22.19 -22.22
CA SER A 376 3.14 22.74 -23.38
C SER A 376 2.22 23.58 -24.28
N ASN A 377 2.39 24.90 -24.22
CA ASN A 377 1.74 25.88 -25.11
C ASN A 377 1.99 25.61 -26.60
N PHE A 378 3.11 24.97 -26.96
CA PHE A 378 3.44 24.57 -28.32
C PHE A 378 2.55 23.42 -28.80
N HIS A 379 2.54 22.29 -28.09
CA HIS A 379 1.77 21.10 -28.50
C HIS A 379 0.26 21.37 -28.60
N ARG A 380 -0.28 22.30 -27.79
CA ARG A 380 -1.66 22.79 -27.88
C ARG A 380 -2.03 23.38 -29.27
N LYS A 381 -1.06 23.84 -30.06
CA LYS A 381 -1.26 24.33 -31.44
C LYS A 381 -1.28 23.21 -32.48
N HIS A 382 -0.77 22.02 -32.15
CA HIS A 382 -0.51 20.93 -33.09
C HIS A 382 -1.25 19.61 -32.75
N GLY A 383 -1.95 19.56 -31.61
CA GLY A 383 -2.73 18.39 -31.17
C GLY A 383 -3.94 18.77 -30.30
N LYS A 384 -4.89 17.83 -30.17
CA LYS A 384 -6.09 17.98 -29.32
C LYS A 384 -5.88 17.55 -27.87
N GLU A 385 -4.81 16.81 -27.60
CA GLU A 385 -4.47 16.30 -26.27
C GLU A 385 -3.54 17.29 -25.54
N TRP A 386 -3.65 17.34 -24.20
CA TRP A 386 -2.77 18.15 -23.36
C TRP A 386 -1.51 17.35 -23.00
N VAL A 387 -0.34 17.97 -23.05
CA VAL A 387 0.92 17.32 -22.66
C VAL A 387 1.81 18.24 -21.83
N SER A 388 2.51 17.66 -20.85
CA SER A 388 3.60 18.32 -20.12
C SER A 388 4.96 17.81 -20.64
N PRO A 389 5.99 18.68 -20.79
CA PRO A 389 7.35 18.25 -21.03
C PRO A 389 8.05 17.75 -19.74
N VAL A 390 7.46 17.96 -18.56
CA VAL A 390 8.01 17.61 -17.24
C VAL A 390 7.40 16.29 -16.75
N VAL A 391 7.96 15.15 -17.17
CA VAL A 391 7.59 13.86 -16.56
C VAL A 391 8.08 13.85 -15.10
N THR A 392 7.19 13.49 -14.17
CA THR A 392 7.40 13.52 -12.72
C THR A 392 7.52 12.11 -12.12
N PRO A 393 8.05 11.96 -10.89
CA PRO A 393 7.98 10.71 -10.14
C PRO A 393 6.56 10.16 -9.93
N LYS A 394 5.51 11.01 -9.88
CA LYS A 394 4.11 10.52 -9.83
C LYS A 394 3.68 9.89 -11.15
N ASP A 395 4.17 10.38 -12.29
CA ASP A 395 3.91 9.76 -13.58
C ASP A 395 4.49 8.35 -13.65
N CYS A 396 5.76 8.22 -13.25
CA CYS A 396 6.43 6.93 -13.11
C CYS A 396 5.71 6.00 -12.10
N ALA A 397 5.15 6.54 -11.02
CA ALA A 397 4.45 5.77 -9.99
C ALA A 397 3.18 5.06 -10.49
N ARG A 398 2.60 5.47 -11.64
CA ARG A 398 1.49 4.76 -12.30
C ARG A 398 1.85 3.31 -12.68
N CYS A 399 3.13 3.06 -13.00
CA CYS A 399 3.66 1.74 -13.36
C CYS A 399 4.65 1.18 -12.32
N HIS A 400 5.32 2.06 -11.57
CA HIS A 400 6.42 1.71 -10.66
C HIS A 400 6.23 2.30 -9.25
N PRO A 401 5.10 2.00 -8.57
CA PRO A 401 4.77 2.60 -7.28
C PRO A 401 5.84 2.33 -6.20
N ASP A 402 6.36 1.10 -6.14
CA ASP A 402 7.37 0.70 -5.14
C ASP A 402 8.69 1.46 -5.33
N ARG A 403 9.12 1.64 -6.58
CA ARG A 403 10.40 2.29 -6.91
C ARG A 403 10.32 3.81 -6.72
N ASN A 404 9.16 4.41 -6.98
CA ASN A 404 8.88 5.76 -6.53
C ASN A 404 8.89 5.84 -4.99
N GLN A 405 8.21 4.94 -4.27
CA GLN A 405 8.15 5.00 -2.80
C GLN A 405 9.54 4.83 -2.14
N GLU A 406 10.38 3.94 -2.66
CA GLU A 406 11.81 3.82 -2.30
C GLU A 406 12.55 5.15 -2.54
N PHE A 407 12.44 5.71 -3.73
CA PHE A 407 13.11 6.96 -4.09
C PHE A 407 12.64 8.15 -3.22
N GLN A 408 11.33 8.27 -2.93
CA GLN A 408 10.77 9.32 -2.06
C GLN A 408 11.21 9.22 -0.59
N ARG A 409 11.66 8.05 -0.12
CA ARG A 409 12.30 7.95 1.21
C ARG A 409 13.70 8.57 1.19
N SER A 410 14.48 8.27 0.15
CA SER A 410 15.88 8.66 0.02
C SER A 410 16.16 10.16 0.18
N LYS A 411 17.41 10.49 0.54
CA LYS A 411 17.94 11.86 0.48
C LYS A 411 18.09 12.37 -0.96
N HIS A 412 18.21 11.50 -1.96
CA HIS A 412 18.31 11.89 -3.38
C HIS A 412 17.06 12.61 -3.89
N ALA A 413 15.85 12.15 -3.58
CA ALA A 413 14.64 12.85 -3.99
C ALA A 413 14.54 14.26 -3.35
N LYS A 414 15.12 14.45 -2.16
CA LYS A 414 15.01 15.67 -1.34
C LYS A 414 16.23 16.59 -1.41
N THR A 415 17.26 16.26 -2.20
CA THR A 415 18.58 16.92 -2.06
C THR A 415 18.56 18.42 -2.30
N VAL A 416 17.65 18.95 -3.13
CA VAL A 416 17.47 20.41 -3.27
C VAL A 416 17.11 21.08 -1.95
N ALA A 417 16.16 20.51 -1.20
CA ALA A 417 15.71 21.07 0.07
C ALA A 417 16.79 20.95 1.16
N ILE A 418 17.59 19.88 1.11
CA ILE A 418 18.76 19.71 1.98
C ILE A 418 19.77 20.83 1.69
N VAL A 419 20.27 20.94 0.46
CA VAL A 419 21.32 21.90 0.08
C VAL A 419 20.92 23.35 0.39
N LEU A 420 19.69 23.76 0.02
CA LEU A 420 19.16 25.10 0.34
C LEU A 420 19.06 25.39 1.85
N SER A 421 19.04 24.36 2.70
CA SER A 421 18.94 24.47 4.17
C SER A 421 20.26 24.25 4.92
N THR A 422 21.28 23.68 4.28
CA THR A 422 22.56 23.32 4.93
C THR A 422 23.76 24.11 4.42
N ASP A 423 23.78 24.51 3.14
CA ASP A 423 24.94 25.17 2.54
C ASP A 423 25.10 26.62 3.04
N PRO A 424 26.28 27.03 3.55
CA PRO A 424 26.46 28.36 4.13
C PRO A 424 26.47 29.48 3.07
N PHE A 425 27.07 29.25 1.89
CA PHE A 425 27.14 30.26 0.82
C PHE A 425 25.75 30.58 0.25
N ILE A 426 24.88 29.57 0.14
CA ILE A 426 23.47 29.75 -0.23
C ILE A 426 22.71 30.45 0.90
N ARG A 427 22.83 29.98 2.15
CA ARG A 427 22.10 30.53 3.31
C ARG A 427 22.43 32.00 3.60
N GLU A 428 23.67 32.41 3.34
CA GLU A 428 24.15 33.78 3.50
C GLU A 428 23.96 34.64 2.24
N ASN A 429 23.29 34.09 1.20
CA ASN A 429 22.98 34.77 -0.05
C ASN A 429 24.23 35.33 -0.76
N ARG A 430 25.31 34.53 -0.80
CA ARG A 430 26.60 34.89 -1.45
C ARG A 430 26.73 34.40 -2.90
N LEU A 431 25.83 33.52 -3.35
CA LEU A 431 25.79 33.03 -4.73
C LEU A 431 24.68 33.74 -5.53
N SER A 432 24.96 34.04 -6.79
CA SER A 432 23.96 34.52 -7.74
C SER A 432 23.07 33.40 -8.29
N ASP A 433 21.90 33.76 -8.83
CA ASP A 433 21.04 32.85 -9.61
C ASP A 433 21.82 32.13 -10.72
N VAL A 434 22.82 32.77 -11.33
CA VAL A 434 23.62 32.18 -12.43
C VAL A 434 24.52 31.06 -11.91
N GLU A 435 25.19 31.26 -10.78
CA GLU A 435 26.07 30.26 -10.17
C GLU A 435 25.26 29.06 -9.66
N ILE A 436 24.12 29.32 -9.01
CA ILE A 436 23.19 28.27 -8.55
C ILE A 436 22.67 27.45 -9.74
N VAL A 437 22.18 28.09 -10.81
CA VAL A 437 21.64 27.41 -12.00
C VAL A 437 22.71 26.60 -12.75
N THR A 438 23.92 27.14 -12.89
CA THR A 438 24.97 26.51 -13.71
C THR A 438 25.82 25.48 -12.96
N GLY A 439 26.08 25.68 -11.66
CA GLY A 439 26.81 24.74 -10.81
C GLY A 439 25.93 23.74 -10.08
N CYS A 440 24.90 24.21 -9.35
CA CYS A 440 24.20 23.40 -8.35
C CYS A 440 22.98 22.65 -8.91
N GLU A 441 22.11 23.33 -9.68
CA GLU A 441 20.83 22.78 -10.15
C GLU A 441 21.00 21.59 -11.12
N GLY A 442 22.13 21.54 -11.83
CA GLY A 442 22.51 20.41 -12.68
C GLY A 442 22.62 19.09 -11.92
N CYS A 443 22.98 19.13 -10.63
CA CYS A 443 23.15 17.97 -9.76
C CYS A 443 21.98 17.80 -8.78
N HIS A 444 21.65 18.83 -8.00
CA HIS A 444 20.65 18.74 -6.94
C HIS A 444 19.21 19.01 -7.41
N GLY A 445 19.04 19.79 -8.47
CA GLY A 445 17.75 20.27 -8.96
C GLY A 445 17.34 21.58 -8.30
N VAL A 446 16.08 21.98 -8.51
CA VAL A 446 15.51 23.28 -8.10
C VAL A 446 14.01 23.14 -7.81
N GLY A 447 13.42 24.14 -7.15
CA GLY A 447 11.97 24.32 -7.06
C GLY A 447 11.36 24.93 -8.33
N ILE A 448 10.58 24.12 -9.07
CA ILE A 448 9.70 24.58 -10.16
C ILE A 448 8.21 24.51 -9.75
N ALA A 449 7.94 24.70 -8.45
CA ALA A 449 6.60 24.64 -7.86
C ALA A 449 5.66 25.77 -8.34
N ASP A 450 6.20 26.89 -8.81
CA ASP A 450 5.43 28.09 -9.21
C ASP A 450 5.00 28.08 -10.70
N GLY A 451 5.18 26.96 -11.38
CA GLY A 451 4.61 26.70 -12.71
C GLY A 451 5.40 27.21 -13.92
N SER A 452 4.77 27.11 -15.09
CA SER A 452 5.38 27.29 -16.42
C SER A 452 6.07 28.64 -16.67
N ALA A 453 5.66 29.73 -16.01
CA ALA A 453 6.29 31.03 -16.19
C ALA A 453 7.80 31.04 -15.85
N ARG A 454 8.22 30.29 -14.82
CA ARG A 454 9.66 30.10 -14.51
C ARG A 454 10.36 29.13 -15.49
N LEU A 455 9.63 28.20 -16.11
CA LEU A 455 10.15 27.26 -17.11
C LEU A 455 10.35 27.90 -18.50
N GLU A 456 9.57 28.94 -18.85
CA GLU A 456 9.78 29.70 -20.09
C GLU A 456 10.88 30.78 -19.93
N GLN A 457 11.08 31.33 -18.72
CA GLN A 457 12.16 32.28 -18.43
C GLN A 457 13.54 31.61 -18.25
N ARG A 458 13.61 30.45 -17.58
CA ARG A 458 14.85 29.68 -17.43
C ARG A 458 15.10 28.88 -18.70
N ARG A 459 16.24 29.09 -19.36
CA ARG A 459 16.57 28.54 -20.71
C ARG A 459 16.89 27.02 -20.72
N GLY A 460 16.09 26.20 -20.03
CA GLY A 460 16.24 24.75 -20.01
C GLY A 460 15.51 24.08 -18.85
N LEU A 461 15.12 22.82 -19.06
CA LEU A 461 14.51 21.99 -18.01
C LEU A 461 15.57 21.51 -17.00
N PRO A 462 15.40 21.76 -15.69
CA PRO A 462 16.31 21.26 -14.67
C PRO A 462 16.35 19.73 -14.61
N ARG A 463 17.55 19.15 -14.51
CA ARG A 463 17.78 17.70 -14.56
C ARG A 463 18.42 17.10 -13.29
N GLY A 464 18.74 17.89 -12.28
CA GLY A 464 19.26 17.38 -11.00
C GLY A 464 18.29 16.45 -10.27
N ILE A 465 18.83 15.55 -9.44
CA ILE A 465 18.13 14.36 -8.95
C ILE A 465 17.02 14.66 -7.93
N GLY A 466 17.10 15.78 -7.21
CA GLY A 466 16.15 16.20 -6.18
C GLY A 466 15.16 17.30 -6.60
N ARG A 467 15.01 17.59 -7.90
CA ARG A 467 14.10 18.62 -8.44
C ARG A 467 12.71 18.55 -7.80
N MET A 468 12.24 19.65 -7.22
CA MET A 468 10.86 19.78 -6.72
C MET A 468 9.96 20.18 -7.90
N ASN A 469 9.05 19.27 -8.26
CA ASN A 469 8.28 19.30 -9.51
C ASN A 469 7.01 20.18 -9.43
N PRO A 470 6.37 20.55 -10.57
CA PRO A 470 5.19 21.40 -10.59
C PRO A 470 3.96 20.72 -9.95
N ASP A 471 3.89 19.39 -9.99
CA ASP A 471 2.89 18.57 -9.29
C ASP A 471 3.14 18.45 -7.77
N ARG A 472 4.18 19.13 -7.25
CA ARG A 472 4.69 19.06 -5.87
C ARG A 472 5.33 17.73 -5.47
N SER A 473 5.67 16.84 -6.40
CA SER A 473 6.50 15.66 -6.10
C SER A 473 7.99 16.00 -6.05
N PHE A 474 8.78 15.16 -5.37
CA PHE A 474 10.22 15.38 -5.18
C PHE A 474 11.07 14.44 -6.05
N GLY A 475 12.04 15.02 -6.74
CA GLY A 475 13.10 14.34 -7.48
C GLY A 475 12.84 14.10 -8.97
N ASN A 476 13.84 13.51 -9.63
CA ASN A 476 13.87 13.22 -11.06
C ASN A 476 14.32 11.78 -11.31
N CYS A 477 13.38 10.88 -11.61
CA CYS A 477 13.70 9.47 -11.93
C CYS A 477 14.63 9.32 -13.14
N GLY A 478 14.64 10.28 -14.07
CA GLY A 478 15.52 10.25 -15.25
C GLY A 478 17.01 10.41 -14.96
N ALA A 479 17.42 10.68 -13.71
CA ALA A 479 18.80 11.04 -13.36
C ALA A 479 19.86 9.96 -13.68
N CYS A 480 19.54 8.67 -13.52
CA CYS A 480 20.52 7.58 -13.64
C CYS A 480 20.42 6.77 -14.95
N HIS A 481 19.21 6.33 -15.34
CA HIS A 481 19.01 5.57 -16.59
C HIS A 481 18.76 6.48 -17.82
N GLY A 482 18.46 7.76 -17.62
CA GLY A 482 18.23 8.75 -18.67
C GLY A 482 16.90 8.57 -19.43
N PRO A 483 16.17 9.66 -19.73
CA PRO A 483 15.24 9.64 -20.86
C PRO A 483 16.04 9.63 -22.19
N HIS A 484 15.56 9.03 -23.28
CA HIS A 484 14.28 8.32 -23.47
C HIS A 484 14.43 6.79 -23.61
N GLY A 485 15.66 6.27 -23.56
CA GLY A 485 15.96 4.83 -23.52
C GLY A 485 15.64 4.14 -22.19
N PHE A 486 15.68 4.87 -21.06
CA PHE A 486 15.41 4.35 -19.71
C PHE A 486 16.16 3.04 -19.37
N ALA A 487 17.37 2.87 -19.90
CA ALA A 487 18.08 1.60 -19.88
C ALA A 487 18.66 1.27 -18.49
N VAL A 488 18.29 0.10 -17.94
CA VAL A 488 18.85 -0.43 -16.67
C VAL A 488 20.35 -0.67 -16.77
N SER A 489 20.85 -1.04 -17.95
CA SER A 489 22.27 -1.17 -18.28
C SER A 489 23.03 0.15 -18.10
N ARG A 490 22.42 1.29 -18.45
CA ARG A 490 22.99 2.64 -18.23
C ARG A 490 23.07 2.94 -16.73
N ALA A 491 22.00 2.74 -15.97
CA ALA A 491 21.97 3.01 -14.53
C ALA A 491 22.87 2.07 -13.68
N ARG A 492 23.29 0.92 -14.22
CA ARG A 492 24.21 -0.01 -13.55
C ARG A 492 25.70 0.34 -13.73
N ARG A 493 26.03 1.09 -14.78
CA ARG A 493 27.41 1.52 -15.10
C ARG A 493 27.80 2.73 -14.25
N ALA A 494 29.08 2.84 -13.88
CA ALA A 494 29.57 3.85 -12.95
C ALA A 494 29.38 5.29 -13.47
N GLU A 495 29.38 5.46 -14.79
CA GLU A 495 29.23 6.73 -15.51
C GLU A 495 27.88 7.41 -15.21
N ALA A 496 26.83 6.65 -14.86
CA ALA A 496 25.55 7.21 -14.42
C ALA A 496 25.63 7.92 -13.06
N CYS A 497 26.60 7.57 -12.21
CA CYS A 497 26.88 8.27 -10.96
C CYS A 497 27.88 9.42 -11.16
N GLY A 498 28.89 9.20 -12.03
CA GLY A 498 29.98 10.14 -12.33
C GLY A 498 29.60 11.45 -13.01
N LYS A 499 28.31 11.75 -13.20
CA LYS A 499 27.81 13.10 -13.53
C LYS A 499 27.76 14.02 -12.31
N CYS A 500 27.57 13.47 -11.12
CA CYS A 500 27.32 14.24 -9.88
C CYS A 500 28.29 13.86 -8.75
N HIS A 501 28.69 12.60 -8.66
CA HIS A 501 29.57 12.07 -7.62
C HIS A 501 31.05 12.23 -8.00
N VAL A 502 31.47 13.49 -8.16
CA VAL A 502 32.79 13.92 -8.68
C VAL A 502 33.34 15.14 -7.95
N GLY A 503 34.63 15.44 -8.14
CA GLY A 503 35.25 16.69 -7.69
C GLY A 503 35.58 16.73 -6.20
N ALA A 504 36.28 17.80 -5.78
CA ALA A 504 36.97 17.87 -4.48
C ALA A 504 36.11 17.59 -3.24
N GLU A 505 34.81 17.94 -3.26
CA GLU A 505 33.91 17.71 -2.11
C GLU A 505 33.38 16.28 -2.02
N HIS A 506 33.29 15.55 -3.13
CA HIS A 506 32.78 14.18 -3.14
C HIS A 506 33.33 13.40 -4.33
N PRO A 507 34.64 13.08 -4.32
CA PRO A 507 35.35 12.51 -5.47
C PRO A 507 35.12 10.99 -5.60
N GLN A 508 33.87 10.54 -5.44
CA GLN A 508 33.56 9.11 -5.33
C GLN A 508 33.78 8.35 -6.66
N MET A 509 33.63 9.01 -7.80
CA MET A 509 33.94 8.42 -9.12
C MET A 509 35.45 8.29 -9.34
N GLU A 510 36.23 9.27 -8.89
CA GLU A 510 37.69 9.29 -8.97
C GLU A 510 38.30 8.24 -8.02
N ILE A 511 37.86 8.22 -6.77
CA ILE A 511 38.11 7.15 -5.78
C ILE A 511 37.77 5.77 -6.37
N TYR A 512 36.58 5.61 -6.95
CA TYR A 512 36.18 4.35 -7.56
C TYR A 512 37.13 3.94 -8.68
N ARG A 513 37.50 4.88 -9.57
CA ARG A 513 38.41 4.65 -10.70
C ARG A 513 39.84 4.28 -10.27
N GLU A 514 40.36 4.89 -9.20
CA GLU A 514 41.66 4.51 -8.61
C GLU A 514 41.61 3.10 -8.00
N SER A 515 40.51 2.76 -7.32
CA SER A 515 40.35 1.50 -6.60
C SER A 515 40.48 0.28 -7.53
N LYS A 516 40.90 -0.86 -6.96
CA LYS A 516 40.92 -2.13 -7.70
C LYS A 516 39.55 -2.55 -8.22
N HIS A 517 38.45 -2.03 -7.68
CA HIS A 517 37.12 -2.27 -8.25
C HIS A 517 36.92 -1.54 -9.58
N GLY A 518 37.25 -0.25 -9.64
CA GLY A 518 37.13 0.56 -10.86
C GLY A 518 38.12 0.16 -11.95
N THR A 519 39.37 -0.17 -11.61
CA THR A 519 40.33 -0.64 -12.62
C THR A 519 39.89 -1.95 -13.27
N LEU A 520 39.27 -2.87 -12.51
CA LEU A 520 38.70 -4.11 -13.07
C LEU A 520 37.42 -3.85 -13.88
N TYR A 521 36.62 -2.86 -13.51
CA TYR A 521 35.47 -2.42 -14.29
C TYR A 521 35.89 -1.80 -15.63
N GLN A 522 36.91 -0.93 -15.65
CA GLN A 522 37.43 -0.35 -16.88
C GLN A 522 38.06 -1.40 -17.81
N ALA A 523 38.80 -2.37 -17.26
CA ALA A 523 39.47 -3.39 -18.06
C ALA A 523 38.55 -4.48 -18.62
N PHE A 524 37.41 -4.79 -17.96
CA PHE A 524 36.58 -5.96 -18.30
C PHE A 524 35.07 -5.69 -18.38
N GLY A 525 34.60 -4.48 -18.06
CA GLY A 525 33.19 -4.16 -17.89
C GLY A 525 32.33 -4.34 -19.15
N ASP A 526 32.89 -4.17 -20.33
CA ASP A 526 32.14 -4.33 -21.59
C ASP A 526 31.84 -5.80 -21.96
N ALA A 527 32.53 -6.75 -21.34
CA ALA A 527 32.22 -8.18 -21.46
C ALA A 527 31.15 -8.67 -20.45
N TRP A 528 30.65 -7.79 -19.57
CA TRP A 528 29.69 -8.15 -18.52
C TRP A 528 28.23 -8.06 -18.98
N ARG A 529 27.35 -8.82 -18.32
CA ARG A 529 25.90 -8.78 -18.59
C ARG A 529 25.26 -7.64 -17.82
N TRP A 530 24.81 -6.60 -18.52
CA TRP A 530 24.23 -5.40 -17.91
C TRP A 530 22.70 -5.40 -17.77
N GLU A 531 22.01 -6.36 -18.39
CA GLU A 531 20.54 -6.36 -18.56
C GLU A 531 19.82 -7.50 -17.83
N SER A 532 20.55 -8.37 -17.11
CA SER A 532 19.99 -9.42 -16.25
C SER A 532 18.97 -8.84 -15.25
N ALA A 533 17.94 -9.58 -14.88
CA ALA A 533 16.82 -9.06 -14.07
C ALA A 533 17.28 -8.45 -12.73
N ALA A 534 16.48 -7.53 -12.17
CA ALA A 534 16.88 -6.71 -11.01
C ALA A 534 17.22 -7.52 -9.74
N SER A 535 16.68 -8.73 -9.62
CA SER A 535 16.92 -9.70 -8.54
C SER A 535 17.93 -10.80 -8.90
N THR A 536 18.39 -10.90 -10.14
CA THR A 536 19.28 -11.99 -10.61
C THR A 536 20.67 -11.51 -11.03
N TRP A 537 20.90 -10.19 -11.10
CA TRP A 537 22.19 -9.61 -11.51
C TRP A 537 23.26 -9.85 -10.45
N THR A 538 24.13 -10.84 -10.67
CA THR A 538 24.92 -11.48 -9.59
C THR A 538 26.42 -11.43 -9.86
N ALA A 539 27.21 -11.08 -8.84
CA ALA A 539 28.67 -11.10 -8.91
C ALA A 539 29.20 -12.51 -9.20
N GLY A 540 30.28 -12.62 -9.96
CA GLY A 540 30.83 -13.88 -10.46
C GLY A 540 30.06 -14.52 -11.63
N VAL A 541 28.82 -14.10 -11.87
CA VAL A 541 27.95 -14.63 -12.94
C VAL A 541 27.68 -13.59 -14.04
N ASP A 542 27.35 -12.37 -13.68
CA ASP A 542 27.08 -11.27 -14.63
C ASP A 542 28.21 -10.25 -14.69
N TYR A 543 28.90 -10.01 -13.57
CA TYR A 543 30.02 -9.08 -13.42
C TYR A 543 31.08 -9.63 -12.46
N ARG A 544 32.36 -9.30 -12.66
CA ARG A 544 33.45 -9.76 -11.74
C ARG A 544 33.78 -8.75 -10.64
N SER A 545 33.60 -7.46 -10.87
CA SER A 545 33.91 -6.40 -9.90
C SER A 545 32.68 -5.48 -9.74
N PRO A 546 32.32 -5.06 -8.51
CA PRO A 546 31.10 -4.29 -8.28
C PRO A 546 31.23 -2.85 -8.78
N THR A 547 30.15 -2.32 -9.35
CA THR A 547 29.99 -0.88 -9.62
C THR A 547 29.30 -0.17 -8.46
N CYS A 548 29.25 1.17 -8.51
CA CYS A 548 28.45 2.01 -7.61
C CYS A 548 27.01 1.47 -7.43
N ALA A 549 26.38 1.07 -8.54
CA ALA A 549 25.02 0.54 -8.54
C ALA A 549 24.91 -0.89 -8.00
N ALA A 550 25.97 -1.72 -8.07
CA ALA A 550 26.00 -3.02 -7.41
C ALA A 550 26.04 -2.85 -5.88
N CYS A 551 26.92 -1.97 -5.38
CA CYS A 551 27.05 -1.69 -3.95
C CYS A 551 25.80 -1.03 -3.35
N HIS A 552 25.24 0.00 -3.98
CA HIS A 552 24.24 0.87 -3.34
C HIS A 552 22.78 0.65 -3.75
N ILE A 553 22.49 0.05 -4.92
CA ILE A 553 21.13 0.04 -5.52
C ILE A 553 20.62 -1.37 -5.86
N SER A 554 21.43 -2.19 -6.50
CA SER A 554 21.03 -3.47 -7.10
C SER A 554 20.98 -4.61 -6.08
N GLY A 555 20.22 -5.67 -6.35
CA GLY A 555 20.14 -6.85 -5.48
C GLY A 555 21.51 -7.49 -5.28
N ALA A 556 21.77 -7.99 -4.07
CA ALA A 556 23.03 -8.63 -3.70
C ALA A 556 22.77 -9.78 -2.70
N GLY A 557 22.75 -11.01 -3.20
CA GLY A 557 22.37 -12.19 -2.43
C GLY A 557 20.96 -12.03 -1.87
N ASN A 558 20.81 -12.17 -0.55
CA ASN A 558 19.53 -11.98 0.14
C ASN A 558 19.14 -10.49 0.34
N THR A 559 20.00 -9.53 -0.01
CA THR A 559 19.65 -8.10 0.05
C THR A 559 18.93 -7.68 -1.23
N PRO A 560 17.66 -7.22 -1.17
CA PRO A 560 16.91 -6.82 -2.36
C PRO A 560 17.44 -5.51 -3.00
N PRO A 561 17.11 -5.26 -4.28
CA PRO A 561 17.33 -3.96 -4.91
C PRO A 561 16.40 -2.89 -4.33
N SER A 562 16.90 -1.66 -4.18
CA SER A 562 16.15 -0.51 -3.66
C SER A 562 16.61 0.80 -4.32
N HIS A 563 15.67 1.68 -4.66
CA HIS A 563 15.97 3.07 -5.07
C HIS A 563 16.24 4.00 -3.88
N ASP A 564 16.14 3.49 -2.65
CA ASP A 564 16.61 4.18 -1.46
C ASP A 564 18.10 3.91 -1.23
N VAL A 565 18.95 4.76 -1.80
CA VAL A 565 20.43 4.67 -1.67
C VAL A 565 20.92 4.77 -0.22
N GLY A 566 20.14 5.36 0.69
CA GLY A 566 20.48 5.45 2.12
C GLY A 566 20.45 4.10 2.82
N HIS A 567 19.69 3.14 2.28
CA HIS A 567 19.41 1.84 2.89
C HIS A 567 20.66 1.01 3.26
N ARG A 568 21.81 1.23 2.61
CA ARG A 568 23.08 0.51 2.86
C ARG A 568 24.18 1.36 3.50
N LEU A 569 23.88 2.61 3.88
CA LEU A 569 24.84 3.50 4.53
C LEU A 569 24.89 3.21 6.03
N SER A 570 26.10 3.08 6.58
CA SER A 570 26.34 2.92 8.04
C SER A 570 26.99 4.16 8.68
N TRP A 571 27.30 5.15 7.86
CA TRP A 571 27.83 6.47 8.20
C TRP A 571 27.33 7.49 7.16
N GLU A 572 27.12 8.73 7.57
CA GLU A 572 26.85 9.87 6.71
C GLU A 572 28.19 10.57 6.38
N LEU A 573 29.02 9.94 5.53
CA LEU A 573 30.41 10.36 5.28
C LEU A 573 30.55 11.78 4.69
N GLN A 574 29.47 12.40 4.21
CA GLN A 574 29.45 13.78 3.76
C GLN A 574 29.20 14.81 4.87
N ALA A 575 28.82 14.37 6.08
CA ALA A 575 28.67 15.24 7.25
C ALA A 575 30.02 15.47 7.95
N SER A 576 30.14 16.62 8.62
CA SER A 576 31.25 16.96 9.52
C SER A 576 30.69 17.60 10.81
N PRO A 577 30.88 17.03 12.01
CA PRO A 577 31.46 15.70 12.25
C PRO A 577 30.63 14.58 11.60
N THR A 578 31.26 13.43 11.37
CA THR A 578 30.63 12.29 10.71
C THR A 578 29.66 11.57 11.64
N GLY A 579 28.37 11.62 11.31
CA GLY A 579 27.28 10.97 12.06
C GLY A 579 26.84 9.61 11.52
N ARG A 580 26.04 8.89 12.32
CA ARG A 580 25.25 7.73 11.86
C ARG A 580 24.00 8.21 11.09
N PRO A 581 23.45 7.44 10.15
CA PRO A 581 22.23 7.80 9.43
C PRO A 581 21.02 7.90 10.37
N GLU A 582 20.17 8.90 10.13
CA GLU A 582 18.88 9.05 10.81
C GLU A 582 17.82 8.13 10.19
N GLY A 583 16.92 7.58 11.01
CA GLY A 583 15.79 6.77 10.55
C GLY A 583 16.15 5.38 9.99
N ILE A 584 17.42 4.96 10.08
CA ILE A 584 17.92 3.65 9.62
C ILE A 584 18.85 3.09 10.71
N ASP A 585 18.66 1.83 11.13
CA ASP A 585 19.66 1.15 11.96
C ASP A 585 20.95 0.95 11.15
N TRP A 586 22.01 1.63 11.57
CA TRP A 586 23.32 1.59 10.94
C TRP A 586 23.95 0.18 10.99
N LYS A 587 23.60 -0.66 11.97
CA LYS A 587 24.05 -2.06 12.06
C LYS A 587 23.37 -2.92 11.01
N GLU A 588 22.05 -2.74 10.85
CA GLU A 588 21.26 -3.39 9.81
C GLU A 588 21.73 -2.98 8.40
N ALA A 589 22.07 -1.70 8.22
CA ALA A 589 22.65 -1.17 6.99
C ALA A 589 24.08 -1.67 6.73
N ARG A 590 24.92 -1.77 7.77
CA ARG A 590 26.25 -2.41 7.69
C ARG A 590 26.11 -3.87 7.26
N GLY A 591 25.24 -4.66 7.88
CA GLY A 591 24.99 -6.06 7.52
C GLY A 591 24.51 -6.26 6.08
N ARG A 592 23.69 -5.32 5.55
CA ARG A 592 23.35 -5.30 4.11
C ARG A 592 24.57 -5.05 3.22
N MET A 593 25.46 -4.13 3.58
CA MET A 593 26.67 -3.87 2.79
C MET A 593 27.69 -5.03 2.89
N GLU A 594 27.87 -5.62 4.08
CA GLU A 594 28.64 -6.86 4.25
C GLU A 594 28.12 -7.98 3.34
N THR A 595 26.80 -8.10 3.19
CA THR A 595 26.16 -9.07 2.26
C THR A 595 26.53 -8.82 0.79
N VAL A 596 26.85 -7.57 0.39
CA VAL A 596 27.42 -7.29 -0.96
C VAL A 596 28.87 -7.80 -1.03
N CYS A 597 29.70 -7.43 -0.06
CA CYS A 597 31.12 -7.82 -0.02
C CYS A 597 31.29 -9.36 -0.02
N LEU A 598 30.44 -10.07 0.72
CA LEU A 598 30.43 -11.53 0.85
C LEU A 598 30.11 -12.28 -0.45
N GLN A 599 29.68 -11.61 -1.52
CA GLN A 599 29.59 -12.24 -2.85
C GLN A 599 30.96 -12.53 -3.47
N CYS A 600 32.01 -11.82 -3.04
CA CYS A 600 33.35 -11.85 -3.63
C CYS A 600 34.49 -12.06 -2.62
N HIS A 601 34.26 -11.77 -1.33
CA HIS A 601 35.29 -11.72 -0.29
C HIS A 601 34.94 -12.57 0.94
N SER A 602 35.96 -13.00 1.69
CA SER A 602 35.76 -13.69 2.95
C SER A 602 35.21 -12.76 4.04
N LEU A 603 34.52 -13.35 5.03
CA LEU A 603 33.96 -12.62 6.17
C LEU A 603 35.03 -11.87 6.98
N LEU A 604 36.23 -12.45 7.11
CA LEU A 604 37.36 -11.81 7.78
C LEU A 604 37.83 -10.56 7.03
N TRP A 605 38.01 -10.65 5.70
CA TRP A 605 38.40 -9.49 4.90
C TRP A 605 37.33 -8.38 4.97
N THR A 606 36.07 -8.76 4.84
CA THR A 606 34.91 -7.84 4.88
C THR A 606 34.84 -7.08 6.21
N ARG A 607 34.97 -7.78 7.34
CA ARG A 607 34.98 -7.14 8.66
C ARG A 607 36.20 -6.26 8.88
N ASN A 608 37.39 -6.68 8.43
CA ASN A 608 38.62 -5.89 8.58
C ASN A 608 38.59 -4.60 7.73
N HIS A 609 37.97 -4.61 6.55
CA HIS A 609 37.72 -3.39 5.76
C HIS A 609 36.82 -2.41 6.51
N PHE A 610 35.74 -2.92 7.12
CA PHE A 610 34.78 -2.10 7.84
C PHE A 610 35.30 -1.57 9.20
N ASP A 611 36.12 -2.34 9.92
CA ASP A 611 36.86 -1.86 11.10
C ASP A 611 37.84 -0.72 10.72
N GLN A 612 38.55 -0.83 9.59
CA GLN A 612 39.41 0.24 9.10
C GLN A 612 38.64 1.52 8.72
N LEU A 613 37.46 1.39 8.12
CA LEU A 613 36.58 2.54 7.85
C LEU A 613 36.08 3.17 9.15
N ASP A 614 35.63 2.37 10.10
CA ASP A 614 35.11 2.88 11.38
C ASP A 614 36.21 3.62 12.15
N ARG A 615 37.41 3.04 12.27
CA ARG A 615 38.59 3.72 12.86
C ARG A 615 38.96 5.01 12.14
N ALA A 616 38.92 5.02 10.79
CA ALA A 616 39.20 6.24 10.04
C ALA A 616 38.17 7.34 10.36
N VAL A 617 36.89 7.01 10.47
CA VAL A 617 35.85 7.99 10.88
C VAL A 617 36.08 8.52 12.29
N HIS A 618 36.48 7.66 13.24
CA HIS A 618 36.83 8.07 14.60
C HIS A 618 38.05 9.01 14.63
N GLU A 619 39.12 8.68 13.90
CA GLU A 619 40.31 9.54 13.74
C GLU A 619 39.94 10.97 13.29
N TYR A 620 39.11 11.14 12.26
CA TYR A 620 38.71 12.49 11.82
C TYR A 620 37.90 13.25 12.87
N ASN A 621 36.88 12.61 13.45
CA ASN A 621 36.00 13.22 14.45
C ASN A 621 36.78 13.63 15.72
N GLU A 622 37.72 12.81 16.19
CA GLU A 622 38.36 12.96 17.50
C GLU A 622 39.69 13.71 17.45
N VAL A 623 40.50 13.53 16.39
CA VAL A 623 41.84 14.12 16.26
C VAL A 623 41.85 15.44 15.49
N TYR A 624 40.92 15.67 14.55
CA TYR A 624 40.92 16.87 13.69
C TYR A 624 39.73 17.78 13.98
N GLU A 625 38.51 17.29 13.77
CA GLU A 625 37.30 18.11 13.86
C GLU A 625 36.99 18.51 15.31
N GLY A 626 37.12 17.60 16.28
CA GLY A 626 36.96 17.91 17.70
C GLY A 626 37.84 19.07 18.20
N PRO A 627 39.16 19.05 17.98
CA PRO A 627 40.05 20.15 18.35
C PRO A 627 39.77 21.46 17.59
N VAL A 628 39.60 21.42 16.26
CA VAL A 628 39.35 22.64 15.46
C VAL A 628 38.02 23.29 15.85
N ARG A 629 36.96 22.51 16.08
CA ARG A 629 35.68 23.02 16.59
C ARG A 629 35.84 23.75 17.92
N ARG A 630 36.60 23.19 18.88
CA ARG A 630 36.88 23.85 20.18
C ARG A 630 37.72 25.12 20.03
N TYR A 631 38.60 25.18 19.04
CA TYR A 631 39.40 26.35 18.70
C TYR A 631 38.53 27.47 18.10
N MET A 632 37.71 27.16 17.09
CA MET A 632 36.75 28.10 16.50
C MET A 632 35.76 28.62 17.55
N GLU A 633 35.19 27.73 18.36
CA GLU A 633 34.36 28.12 19.52
C GLU A 633 35.06 29.06 20.50
N ARG A 634 36.39 28.95 20.67
CA ARG A 634 37.17 29.87 21.51
C ARG A 634 37.26 31.25 20.86
N LEU A 635 37.67 31.33 19.59
CA LEU A 635 37.75 32.60 18.86
C LEU A 635 36.40 33.34 18.90
N TYR A 636 35.30 32.64 18.65
CA TYR A 636 33.94 33.19 18.73
C TYR A 636 33.44 33.49 20.16
N ARG A 637 34.14 33.09 21.24
CA ARG A 637 33.85 33.48 22.64
C ARG A 637 34.69 34.69 23.05
N GLU A 638 35.88 34.81 22.50
CA GLU A 638 36.81 35.92 22.70
C GLU A 638 36.51 37.13 21.80
N ASN A 639 35.54 36.99 20.88
CA ASN A 639 35.15 37.96 19.84
C ASN A 639 36.30 38.26 18.85
N LEU A 640 37.11 37.24 18.58
CA LEU A 640 38.15 37.24 17.55
C LEU A 640 37.62 36.75 16.18
N LEU A 641 36.38 36.27 16.15
CA LEU A 641 35.57 35.98 14.97
C LEU A 641 34.10 36.34 15.28
N ASP A 642 33.30 36.72 14.29
CA ASP A 642 31.85 36.93 14.42
C ASP A 642 31.04 35.65 14.12
N LYS A 643 29.99 35.38 14.90
CA LYS A 643 29.07 34.25 14.67
C LYS A 643 27.89 34.56 13.75
N THR A 644 27.70 35.79 13.28
CA THR A 644 26.52 36.11 12.44
C THR A 644 26.55 35.44 11.07
N ARG A 645 27.74 35.02 10.63
CA ARG A 645 28.06 34.39 9.34
C ARG A 645 29.14 33.32 9.56
N LEU A 646 29.49 32.58 8.51
CA LEU A 646 30.48 31.50 8.53
C LEU A 646 31.44 31.51 7.33
N THR A 647 31.39 32.55 6.47
CA THR A 647 32.12 32.56 5.18
C THR A 647 32.77 33.91 4.83
N ASP A 648 32.91 34.83 5.79
CA ASP A 648 33.70 36.08 5.65
C ASP A 648 35.16 35.85 6.06
N GLU A 649 35.38 35.08 7.12
CA GLU A 649 36.66 35.06 7.81
C GLU A 649 37.49 33.82 7.43
N GLN A 650 38.80 34.01 7.26
CA GLN A 650 39.70 32.96 6.73
C GLN A 650 39.74 31.68 7.58
N PRO A 651 39.71 31.74 8.94
CA PRO A 651 39.63 30.51 9.75
C PRO A 651 38.35 29.72 9.51
N GLU A 652 37.22 30.38 9.20
CA GLU A 652 35.93 29.73 8.94
C GLU A 652 35.92 29.04 7.59
N ILE A 653 36.38 29.73 6.54
CA ILE A 653 36.54 29.17 5.20
C ILE A 653 37.48 27.96 5.26
N ALA A 654 38.56 28.05 6.04
CA ALA A 654 39.48 26.95 6.25
C ALA A 654 38.84 25.78 7.02
N TRP A 655 38.00 26.04 8.03
CA TRP A 655 37.26 24.99 8.75
C TRP A 655 36.18 24.33 7.87
N ILE A 656 35.45 25.11 7.07
CA ILE A 656 34.45 24.61 6.12
C ILE A 656 35.12 23.68 5.11
N GLU A 657 36.17 24.13 4.41
CA GLU A 657 36.82 23.27 3.42
C GLU A 657 37.49 22.03 4.05
N MET A 658 38.04 22.15 5.26
CA MET A 658 38.56 21.00 6.02
C MET A 658 37.51 19.88 6.12
N GLY A 659 36.27 20.23 6.51
CA GLY A 659 35.16 19.26 6.62
C GLY A 659 34.45 18.93 5.31
N HIS A 660 34.40 19.85 4.34
CA HIS A 660 33.69 19.68 3.06
C HIS A 660 34.51 19.01 1.96
N ARG A 661 35.84 19.13 1.96
CA ARG A 661 36.73 18.58 0.94
C ARG A 661 37.66 17.55 1.53
N GLU A 662 38.64 18.00 2.30
CA GLU A 662 39.74 17.17 2.81
C GLU A 662 39.23 15.96 3.63
N GLU A 663 38.35 16.18 4.61
CA GLU A 663 37.77 15.10 5.44
C GLU A 663 36.92 14.15 4.59
N ARG A 664 36.11 14.67 3.65
CA ARG A 664 35.24 13.85 2.79
C ARG A 664 36.05 12.97 1.83
N ALA A 665 37.04 13.53 1.13
CA ALA A 665 37.95 12.77 0.28
C ALA A 665 38.65 11.66 1.07
N ALA A 666 39.17 11.98 2.25
CA ALA A 666 39.90 11.04 3.09
C ALA A 666 39.02 9.89 3.64
N LYS A 667 37.80 10.20 4.11
CA LYS A 667 36.79 9.23 4.56
C LYS A 667 36.29 8.33 3.43
N MET A 668 35.97 8.91 2.28
CA MET A 668 35.42 8.18 1.14
C MET A 668 36.49 7.31 0.47
N GLY A 669 37.75 7.78 0.42
CA GLY A 669 38.89 7.00 -0.04
C GLY A 669 39.14 5.76 0.83
N ALA A 670 39.03 5.90 2.16
CA ALA A 670 39.05 4.75 3.06
C ALA A 670 37.86 3.79 2.83
N ALA A 671 36.65 4.32 2.65
CA ALA A 671 35.44 3.51 2.46
C ALA A 671 35.45 2.64 1.18
N MET A 672 36.08 3.14 0.11
CA MET A 672 36.05 2.53 -1.24
C MET A 672 37.42 2.08 -1.76
N MET A 673 38.45 2.03 -0.91
CA MET A 673 39.80 1.50 -1.20
C MET A 673 40.60 2.29 -2.25
N ALA A 674 40.64 3.61 -2.08
CA ALA A 674 41.50 4.53 -2.84
C ALA A 674 42.58 5.11 -1.91
N PRO A 675 43.79 4.53 -1.85
CA PRO A 675 44.87 5.01 -0.99
C PRO A 675 45.34 6.44 -1.32
N ASP A 676 45.33 6.87 -2.59
CA ASP A 676 45.77 8.21 -2.97
C ASP A 676 44.76 9.27 -2.50
N TYR A 677 43.47 9.06 -2.74
CA TYR A 677 42.42 9.91 -2.17
C TYR A 677 42.31 9.86 -0.64
N ARG A 678 42.70 8.75 -0.01
CA ARG A 678 42.81 8.68 1.46
C ARG A 678 43.95 9.55 1.99
N TRP A 679 45.10 9.56 1.32
CA TRP A 679 46.30 10.23 1.79
C TRP A 679 46.52 11.60 1.13
N TRP A 680 46.96 11.66 -0.13
CA TRP A 680 47.43 12.90 -0.76
C TRP A 680 46.31 13.92 -0.98
N HIS A 681 45.15 13.51 -1.49
CA HIS A 681 43.97 14.38 -1.59
C HIS A 681 43.13 14.47 -0.31
N GLY A 682 43.56 13.81 0.77
CA GLY A 682 42.80 13.64 2.00
C GLY A 682 43.61 14.03 3.24
N LEU A 683 44.13 13.05 3.97
CA LEU A 683 44.87 13.23 5.23
C LEU A 683 46.05 14.22 5.15
N TYR A 684 46.72 14.33 4.01
CA TYR A 684 47.85 15.25 3.84
C TYR A 684 47.40 16.71 3.83
N GLU A 685 46.43 17.04 2.98
CA GLU A 685 45.83 18.38 2.92
C GLU A 685 45.11 18.73 4.23
N LEU A 686 44.39 17.76 4.82
CA LEU A 686 43.76 17.89 6.14
C LEU A 686 44.77 18.25 7.22
N LYS A 687 45.92 17.55 7.29
CA LYS A 687 47.00 17.83 8.26
C LYS A 687 47.61 19.21 8.04
N LYS A 688 47.91 19.57 6.78
CA LYS A 688 48.44 20.89 6.43
C LYS A 688 47.52 22.00 6.92
N ARG A 689 46.21 21.87 6.68
CA ARG A 689 45.19 22.84 7.08
C ARG A 689 44.93 22.89 8.58
N PHE A 690 44.92 21.73 9.24
CA PHE A 690 44.84 21.62 10.69
C PHE A 690 46.00 22.38 11.36
N ILE A 691 47.24 22.12 10.95
CA ILE A 691 48.44 22.83 11.44
C ILE A 691 48.31 24.34 11.22
N THR A 692 47.88 24.78 10.03
CA THR A 692 47.65 26.20 9.74
C THR A 692 46.57 26.84 10.62
N LEU A 693 45.58 26.07 11.09
CA LEU A 693 44.53 26.55 12.00
C LEU A 693 44.95 26.54 13.48
N THR A 694 45.77 25.57 13.91
CA THR A 694 46.05 25.33 15.35
C THR A 694 47.42 25.78 15.82
N GLU A 695 48.40 25.96 14.92
CA GLU A 695 49.81 26.23 15.26
C GLU A 695 50.32 27.59 14.71
N ALA A 696 49.49 28.37 14.01
CA ALA A 696 49.89 29.63 13.37
C ALA A 696 49.86 30.88 14.30
N HIS A 697 49.89 30.69 15.61
CA HIS A 697 49.78 31.75 16.64
C HIS A 697 50.70 31.48 17.84
#